data_AF-A0A379S7B3-F1
#
_entry.id   AF-A0A379S7B3-F1
#
_cell.length_a   1.000
_cell.length_b   1.000
_cell.length_c   1.000
_cell.angle_alpha   90.00
_cell.angle_beta   90.00
_cell.angle_gamma   90.00
#
_symmetry.space_group_name_H-M   'P 1'
#
loop_
_entity.id
_entity.type
_entity.pdbx_description
1 polymer ?
#
loop_
_entity_poly.entity_id
_entity_poly.type
_entity_poly.pdbx_seq_one_letter_code
_entity_poly.pdbx_strand_id
1 'polypeptide(L)'
;MNLKEKTRALFAEIFGYPATHTIQAPGRVNLIGEHTDYNDGFVLPCAIDYQTVISCAPRDDRTVRVIAADYDNQVDEFSLDAPIVTHDSQQWSNYVRGVVKHLQQRNNAFDGVDMVISGNVPQGAGLSSSASLEVAVGTVFQQLYHLPLDGAQIALNGQEAENQFVGCNCGIMDQLISALGKKDHALLIDCRSLGTKAVSMPKGVAVVIINSNFKRTLVGSEYNTRREQCETGARFFQQPALRDVSLEAFNAVACELDPVVAKRVRHVLSENARTVEAASALEKGDLQRMGQLMAESHASMRDDFEITVPQIDTLVEIVKATIGDKGGVRMTGGGFGGCIVALIPEDLVPAVQQAVAQQYEAKNRYQRNLLCMQTVTRSRTVLNETPALAPDGQPYRLLTLRNRAGMVVTLMDWGATLLSARIPLSDGSVREALLGCASPERYPEQTSFLGASIGRYANRIANSRFTFAGETVQLSPSQGENQLHGGPEGFDKRRWQIVNQNDRQVLFALTSDDGDQGFPGHLCATAQYRLTDDNRISITYRATVDKPCPVNLTNHVYFNLDGDQTDVRQHKLQILADEYLPVDEYGIPRQGLKSVANTSFDFRMPKVIASEFLADDDQRKVKGYDHAFLLQTQGDGKKPAARLWSQDGKLQMMVYTTAPALQFYSGNYLAGTPARGPEPYADWQGVALESELLPDSPNHPEWPQPDCILRPGEEYASLTEYQFIPF
;
A
#
# COMPACT_ATOMS: atom_id res chain seq x y z
N MET A 1 -11.60 9.73 -4.53
CA MET A 1 -12.81 9.35 -3.85
C MET A 1 -12.60 8.09 -3.06
N ASN A 2 -13.15 8.01 -1.85
CA ASN A 2 -13.38 6.67 -1.30
C ASN A 2 -14.35 5.89 -2.23
N LEU A 3 -14.37 4.55 -2.17
CA LEU A 3 -15.17 3.72 -3.08
C LEU A 3 -16.66 4.14 -3.18
N LYS A 4 -17.24 4.68 -2.10
CA LYS A 4 -18.62 5.18 -2.08
C LYS A 4 -18.78 6.43 -2.93
N GLU A 5 -17.88 7.39 -2.77
CA GLU A 5 -17.91 8.60 -3.58
C GLU A 5 -17.67 8.28 -5.06
N LYS A 6 -16.71 7.38 -5.37
CA LYS A 6 -16.38 6.96 -6.74
C LYS A 6 -17.61 6.39 -7.44
N THR A 7 -18.25 5.41 -6.80
CA THR A 7 -19.43 4.75 -7.38
C THR A 7 -20.63 5.70 -7.49
N ARG A 8 -20.84 6.62 -6.53
CA ARG A 8 -21.95 7.59 -6.59
C ARG A 8 -21.75 8.64 -7.68
N ALA A 9 -20.53 9.16 -7.82
CA ALA A 9 -20.21 10.15 -8.84
C ALA A 9 -20.38 9.55 -10.25
N LEU A 10 -19.77 8.38 -10.49
CA LEU A 10 -19.86 7.69 -11.76
C LEU A 10 -21.30 7.24 -12.07
N PHE A 11 -22.09 6.86 -11.06
CA PHE A 11 -23.50 6.57 -11.22
C PHE A 11 -24.26 7.78 -11.76
N ALA A 12 -24.09 8.94 -11.12
CA ALA A 12 -24.78 10.17 -11.52
C ALA A 12 -24.36 10.63 -12.93
N GLU A 13 -23.09 10.46 -13.27
CA GLU A 13 -22.55 10.77 -14.59
C GLU A 13 -23.14 9.88 -15.70
N ILE A 14 -23.11 8.56 -15.53
CA ILE A 14 -23.52 7.61 -16.57
C ILE A 14 -25.04 7.56 -16.72
N PHE A 15 -25.78 7.54 -15.62
CA PHE A 15 -27.22 7.35 -15.66
C PHE A 15 -28.01 8.67 -15.69
N GLY A 16 -27.38 9.81 -15.41
CA GLY A 16 -28.00 11.14 -15.48
C GLY A 16 -28.90 11.48 -14.28
N TYR A 17 -28.86 10.68 -13.21
CA TYR A 17 -29.62 10.90 -11.97
C TYR A 17 -28.87 10.27 -10.78
N PRO A 18 -29.11 10.71 -9.52
CA PRO A 18 -28.33 10.23 -8.38
C PRO A 18 -28.73 8.81 -7.95
N ALA A 19 -27.75 8.03 -7.48
CA ALA A 19 -28.01 6.75 -6.83
C ALA A 19 -28.87 6.93 -5.56
N THR A 20 -29.84 6.04 -5.37
CA THR A 20 -30.71 6.07 -4.17
C THR A 20 -30.07 5.35 -2.99
N HIS A 21 -29.25 4.33 -3.25
CA HIS A 21 -28.61 3.50 -2.24
C HIS A 21 -27.12 3.28 -2.53
N THR A 22 -26.35 3.07 -1.46
CA THR A 22 -24.95 2.60 -1.53
C THR A 22 -24.79 1.42 -0.60
N ILE A 23 -24.50 0.26 -1.18
CA ILE A 23 -24.34 -1.02 -0.50
C ILE A 23 -22.85 -1.37 -0.44
N GLN A 24 -22.42 -2.02 0.63
CA GLN A 24 -21.05 -2.50 0.78
C GLN A 24 -21.05 -3.91 1.37
N ALA A 25 -20.11 -4.74 0.92
CA ALA A 25 -19.84 -6.04 1.51
C ALA A 25 -18.31 -6.23 1.61
N PRO A 26 -17.79 -6.76 2.72
CA PRO A 26 -16.36 -6.93 2.91
C PRO A 26 -15.83 -8.22 2.27
N GLY A 27 -14.54 -8.23 1.93
CA GLY A 27 -13.76 -9.44 1.78
C GLY A 27 -13.47 -10.10 3.14
N ARG A 28 -12.69 -11.18 3.14
CA ARG A 28 -12.46 -11.97 4.36
C ARG A 28 -11.12 -12.66 4.40
N VAL A 29 -10.68 -13.00 5.61
CA VAL A 29 -9.61 -13.98 5.84
C VAL A 29 -10.12 -15.09 6.77
N ASN A 30 -9.67 -16.32 6.55
CA ASN A 30 -10.04 -17.44 7.42
C ASN A 30 -8.98 -17.61 8.52
N LEU A 31 -9.35 -17.54 9.80
CA LEU A 31 -8.34 -17.73 10.86
C LEU A 31 -7.97 -19.21 11.01
N ILE A 32 -8.94 -20.12 10.87
CA ILE A 32 -8.78 -21.58 10.99
C ILE A 32 -10.03 -22.32 10.50
N GLY A 33 -9.92 -23.60 10.14
CA GLY A 33 -11.05 -24.39 9.60
C GLY A 33 -10.99 -24.59 8.09
N GLU A 34 -9.82 -24.67 7.49
CA GLU A 34 -9.73 -24.77 6.02
C GLU A 34 -10.30 -26.10 5.49
N HIS A 35 -10.99 -26.06 4.35
CA HIS A 35 -11.56 -27.25 3.69
C HIS A 35 -12.54 -28.09 4.54
N THR A 36 -13.09 -27.48 5.58
CA THR A 36 -14.14 -28.09 6.41
C THR A 36 -15.55 -27.65 6.02
N ASP A 37 -15.68 -26.51 5.32
CA ASP A 37 -16.95 -25.87 4.97
C ASP A 37 -17.83 -26.72 4.06
N TYR A 38 -17.27 -27.29 2.98
CA TYR A 38 -17.99 -28.23 2.12
C TYR A 38 -18.07 -29.65 2.69
N ASN A 39 -17.55 -29.87 3.91
CA ASN A 39 -17.67 -31.10 4.67
C ASN A 39 -18.63 -30.95 5.86
N ASP A 40 -19.53 -29.96 5.82
CA ASP A 40 -20.48 -29.65 6.89
C ASP A 40 -19.81 -29.29 8.23
N GLY A 41 -18.57 -28.82 8.15
CA GLY A 41 -17.69 -28.56 9.29
C GLY A 41 -17.84 -27.18 9.92
N PHE A 42 -16.81 -26.80 10.66
CA PHE A 42 -16.72 -25.49 11.31
C PHE A 42 -15.59 -24.64 10.75
N VAL A 43 -15.88 -23.37 10.51
CA VAL A 43 -14.91 -22.36 10.09
C VAL A 43 -14.91 -21.17 11.02
N LEU A 44 -13.77 -20.48 11.14
CA LEU A 44 -13.62 -19.27 11.96
C LEU A 44 -12.99 -18.11 11.16
N PRO A 45 -13.70 -17.56 10.16
CA PRO A 45 -13.23 -16.39 9.43
C PRO A 45 -13.48 -15.07 10.16
N CYS A 46 -12.82 -14.01 9.69
CA CYS A 46 -13.17 -12.63 10.01
C CYS A 46 -13.24 -11.78 8.74
N ALA A 47 -14.13 -10.79 8.75
CA ALA A 47 -14.23 -9.79 7.70
C ALA A 47 -13.06 -8.78 7.80
N ILE A 48 -12.60 -8.29 6.67
CA ILE A 48 -11.47 -7.33 6.59
C ILE A 48 -11.93 -5.98 6.02
N ASP A 49 -11.08 -4.96 6.11
CA ASP A 49 -11.42 -3.59 5.67
C ASP A 49 -11.41 -3.40 4.13
N TYR A 50 -11.12 -4.45 3.38
CA TYR A 50 -11.33 -4.49 1.93
C TYR A 50 -12.77 -4.89 1.61
N GLN A 51 -13.36 -4.29 0.59
CA GLN A 51 -14.78 -4.39 0.31
C GLN A 51 -15.12 -4.17 -1.16
N THR A 52 -16.28 -4.68 -1.56
CA THR A 52 -17.01 -4.26 -2.75
C THR A 52 -18.05 -3.23 -2.34
N VAL A 53 -18.17 -2.15 -3.11
CA VAL A 53 -19.16 -1.09 -2.95
C VAL A 53 -19.98 -0.96 -4.23
N ILE A 54 -21.29 -0.86 -4.07
CA ILE A 54 -22.24 -0.69 -5.18
C ILE A 54 -23.12 0.52 -4.90
N SER A 55 -23.11 1.50 -5.81
CA SER A 55 -24.12 2.56 -5.84
C SER A 55 -25.19 2.19 -6.84
N CYS A 56 -26.46 2.29 -6.45
CA CYS A 56 -27.57 1.75 -7.23
C CYS A 56 -28.88 2.54 -7.08
N ALA A 57 -29.79 2.32 -8.03
CA ALA A 57 -31.16 2.80 -7.97
C ALA A 57 -32.14 1.83 -8.66
N PRO A 58 -33.40 1.76 -8.20
CA PRO A 58 -34.41 0.95 -8.85
C PRO A 58 -34.79 1.57 -10.19
N ARG A 59 -35.30 0.75 -11.10
CA ARG A 59 -35.86 1.16 -12.38
C ARG A 59 -37.33 0.76 -12.48
N ASP A 60 -38.07 1.48 -13.32
CA ASP A 60 -39.48 1.20 -13.59
C ASP A 60 -39.69 0.16 -14.73
N ASP A 61 -38.59 -0.39 -15.26
CA ASP A 61 -38.60 -1.48 -16.24
C ASP A 61 -37.88 -2.71 -15.69
N ARG A 62 -37.83 -3.79 -16.48
CA ARG A 62 -37.26 -5.08 -16.08
C ARG A 62 -35.81 -5.28 -16.55
N THR A 63 -35.06 -4.19 -16.69
CA THR A 63 -33.67 -4.23 -17.19
C THR A 63 -32.67 -4.00 -16.07
N VAL A 64 -31.63 -4.83 -15.98
CA VAL A 64 -30.49 -4.62 -15.08
C VAL A 64 -29.33 -4.06 -15.89
N ARG A 65 -28.78 -2.91 -15.48
CA ARG A 65 -27.59 -2.29 -16.09
C ARG A 65 -26.51 -2.11 -15.05
N VAL A 66 -25.32 -2.58 -15.37
CA VAL A 66 -24.19 -2.67 -14.45
C VAL A 66 -22.98 -2.02 -15.08
N ILE A 67 -22.34 -1.11 -14.33
CA ILE A 67 -21.05 -0.53 -14.69
C ILE A 67 -19.99 -1.07 -13.74
N ALA A 68 -18.94 -1.69 -14.29
CA ALA A 68 -17.77 -2.11 -13.54
C ALA A 68 -16.69 -1.01 -13.57
N ALA A 69 -16.66 -0.17 -12.54
CA ALA A 69 -15.80 1.03 -12.47
C ALA A 69 -14.30 0.72 -12.36
N ASP A 70 -13.93 -0.54 -12.11
CA ASP A 70 -12.54 -1.00 -12.04
C ASP A 70 -12.10 -1.77 -13.28
N TYR A 71 -13.01 -1.94 -14.26
CA TYR A 71 -12.75 -2.58 -15.55
C TYR A 71 -13.03 -1.60 -16.69
N ASP A 72 -12.39 -0.43 -16.66
CA ASP A 72 -12.55 0.62 -17.68
C ASP A 72 -14.02 0.98 -17.96
N ASN A 73 -14.84 0.99 -16.92
CA ASN A 73 -16.28 1.23 -16.98
C ASN A 73 -17.03 0.27 -17.93
N GLN A 74 -16.57 -0.98 -18.03
CA GLN A 74 -17.28 -2.04 -18.75
C GLN A 74 -18.74 -2.10 -18.33
N VAL A 75 -19.60 -2.30 -19.33
CA VAL A 75 -21.05 -2.29 -19.17
C VAL A 75 -21.60 -3.69 -19.41
N ASP A 76 -22.47 -4.12 -18.51
CA ASP A 76 -23.30 -5.30 -18.69
C ASP A 76 -24.78 -4.93 -18.57
N GLU A 77 -25.59 -5.40 -19.52
CA GLU A 77 -27.03 -5.17 -19.56
C GLU A 77 -27.78 -6.47 -19.87
N PHE A 78 -28.85 -6.74 -19.12
CA PHE A 78 -29.74 -7.87 -19.37
C PHE A 78 -31.15 -7.62 -18.85
N SER A 79 -32.12 -8.26 -19.52
CA SER A 79 -33.52 -8.22 -19.11
C SER A 79 -33.84 -9.38 -18.15
N LEU A 80 -34.63 -9.08 -17.12
CA LEU A 80 -35.22 -10.05 -16.21
C LEU A 80 -36.34 -10.90 -16.85
N ASP A 81 -36.80 -10.54 -18.05
CA ASP A 81 -37.82 -11.28 -18.81
C ASP A 81 -37.23 -12.25 -19.85
N ALA A 82 -35.91 -12.24 -20.01
CA ALA A 82 -35.19 -13.14 -20.90
C ALA A 82 -34.32 -14.14 -20.10
N PRO A 83 -33.93 -15.27 -20.70
CA PRO A 83 -32.97 -16.17 -20.06
C PRO A 83 -31.66 -15.45 -19.71
N ILE A 84 -31.31 -15.43 -18.43
CA ILE A 84 -30.02 -14.92 -17.96
C ILE A 84 -28.95 -15.97 -18.28
N VAL A 85 -28.10 -15.64 -19.25
CA VAL A 85 -27.01 -16.49 -19.76
C VAL A 85 -25.64 -15.94 -19.36
N THR A 86 -24.64 -16.81 -19.35
CA THR A 86 -23.25 -16.47 -19.08
C THR A 86 -22.63 -15.65 -20.21
N HIS A 87 -21.63 -14.86 -19.86
CA HIS A 87 -20.84 -14.04 -20.77
C HIS A 87 -19.41 -14.60 -20.85
N ASP A 88 -18.97 -14.99 -22.04
CA ASP A 88 -17.66 -15.64 -22.22
C ASP A 88 -16.47 -14.68 -22.07
N SER A 89 -16.62 -13.44 -22.55
CA SER A 89 -15.56 -12.42 -22.50
C SER A 89 -15.57 -11.51 -21.26
N GLN A 90 -16.71 -11.36 -20.57
CA GLN A 90 -16.87 -10.49 -19.40
C GLN A 90 -17.13 -11.33 -18.14
N GLN A 91 -16.12 -12.08 -17.69
CA GLN A 91 -16.27 -13.06 -16.61
C GLN A 91 -16.78 -12.47 -15.28
N TRP A 92 -16.45 -11.20 -14.99
CA TRP A 92 -16.94 -10.52 -13.77
C TRP A 92 -18.47 -10.39 -13.76
N SER A 93 -19.11 -10.22 -14.92
CA SER A 93 -20.56 -10.06 -15.05
C SER A 93 -21.31 -11.34 -14.70
N ASN A 94 -20.67 -12.51 -14.83
CA ASN A 94 -21.27 -13.80 -14.51
C ASN A 94 -21.64 -13.92 -13.03
N TYR A 95 -20.87 -13.31 -12.12
CA TYR A 95 -21.20 -13.25 -10.70
C TYR A 95 -22.49 -12.46 -10.46
N VAL A 96 -22.63 -11.29 -11.11
CA VAL A 96 -23.82 -10.44 -11.00
C VAL A 96 -25.04 -11.16 -11.58
N ARG A 97 -24.93 -11.64 -12.82
CA ARG A 97 -25.97 -12.39 -13.53
C ARG A 97 -26.42 -13.63 -12.76
N GLY A 98 -25.47 -14.41 -12.24
CA GLY A 98 -25.75 -15.58 -11.43
C GLY A 98 -26.54 -15.24 -10.18
N VAL A 99 -26.11 -14.22 -9.43
CA VAL A 99 -26.82 -13.78 -8.22
C VAL A 99 -28.24 -13.36 -8.54
N VAL A 100 -28.45 -12.57 -9.59
CA VAL A 100 -29.78 -12.12 -10.01
C VAL A 100 -30.66 -13.30 -10.45
N LYS A 101 -30.11 -14.25 -11.22
CA LYS A 101 -30.83 -15.44 -11.66
C LYS A 101 -31.32 -16.29 -10.48
N HIS A 102 -30.47 -16.55 -9.50
CA HIS A 102 -30.85 -17.33 -8.32
C HIS A 102 -31.81 -16.54 -7.41
N LEU A 103 -31.67 -15.21 -7.35
CA LEU A 103 -32.65 -14.37 -6.66
C LEU A 103 -34.03 -14.47 -7.31
N GLN A 104 -34.13 -14.44 -8.64
CA GLN A 104 -35.42 -14.60 -9.33
C GLN A 104 -36.11 -15.93 -9.00
N GLN A 105 -35.34 -17.01 -8.81
CA GLN A 105 -35.88 -18.32 -8.44
C GLN A 105 -36.41 -18.34 -7.00
N ARG A 106 -35.78 -17.57 -6.10
CA ARG A 106 -36.17 -17.46 -4.68
C ARG A 106 -37.32 -16.48 -4.48
N ASN A 107 -37.28 -15.35 -5.16
CA ASN A 107 -38.28 -14.29 -5.13
C ASN A 107 -38.16 -13.42 -6.39
N ASN A 108 -39.16 -13.45 -7.28
CA ASN A 108 -39.17 -12.66 -8.51
C ASN A 108 -39.88 -11.30 -8.37
N ALA A 109 -40.27 -10.89 -7.16
CA ALA A 109 -40.93 -9.62 -6.88
C ALA A 109 -39.93 -8.46 -6.81
N PHE A 110 -39.19 -8.27 -7.91
CA PHE A 110 -38.31 -7.14 -8.12
C PHE A 110 -38.23 -6.78 -9.61
N ASP A 111 -37.88 -5.53 -9.87
CA ASP A 111 -37.71 -4.96 -11.21
C ASP A 111 -36.23 -4.63 -11.49
N GLY A 112 -35.98 -3.89 -12.55
CA GLY A 112 -34.66 -3.53 -13.03
C GLY A 112 -33.85 -2.67 -12.07
N VAL A 113 -32.54 -2.66 -12.24
CA VAL A 113 -31.63 -1.88 -11.39
C VAL A 113 -30.55 -1.26 -12.26
N ASP A 114 -30.28 0.02 -12.04
CA ASP A 114 -29.02 0.64 -12.46
C ASP A 114 -28.03 0.51 -11.30
N MET A 115 -26.80 0.08 -11.58
CA MET A 115 -25.77 -0.01 -10.55
C MET A 115 -24.35 0.24 -11.08
N VAL A 116 -23.52 0.85 -10.24
CA VAL A 116 -22.08 1.03 -10.45
C VAL A 116 -21.32 0.30 -9.35
N ILE A 117 -20.40 -0.57 -9.73
CA ILE A 117 -19.64 -1.47 -8.86
C ILE A 117 -18.17 -1.02 -8.83
N SER A 118 -17.58 -0.97 -7.65
CA SER A 118 -16.13 -0.83 -7.46
C SER A 118 -15.68 -1.57 -6.20
N GLY A 119 -14.45 -2.07 -6.14
CA GLY A 119 -13.92 -2.78 -4.99
C GLY A 119 -12.41 -2.66 -4.85
N ASN A 120 -11.92 -2.82 -3.63
CA ASN A 120 -10.48 -2.81 -3.32
C ASN A 120 -9.97 -4.18 -2.83
N VAL A 121 -10.80 -5.23 -2.81
CA VAL A 121 -10.39 -6.59 -2.45
C VAL A 121 -9.40 -7.13 -3.50
N PRO A 122 -8.17 -7.50 -3.13
CA PRO A 122 -7.20 -8.03 -4.10
C PRO A 122 -7.71 -9.30 -4.78
N GLN A 123 -7.83 -9.25 -6.10
CA GLN A 123 -8.32 -10.37 -6.91
C GLN A 123 -7.31 -11.51 -6.90
N GLY A 124 -7.80 -12.75 -6.78
CA GLY A 124 -6.96 -13.96 -6.80
C GLY A 124 -6.05 -14.16 -5.57
N ALA A 125 -6.05 -13.24 -4.60
CA ALA A 125 -5.27 -13.37 -3.37
C ALA A 125 -5.86 -14.35 -2.35
N GLY A 126 -7.05 -14.89 -2.63
CA GLY A 126 -7.78 -15.74 -1.69
C GLY A 126 -8.45 -14.97 -0.56
N LEU A 127 -8.83 -13.70 -0.79
CA LEU A 127 -9.53 -12.83 0.17
C LEU A 127 -11.03 -12.62 -0.15
N SER A 128 -11.58 -13.46 -1.03
CA SER A 128 -13.00 -13.50 -1.45
C SER A 128 -13.54 -12.25 -2.10
N SER A 129 -12.88 -11.79 -3.17
CA SER A 129 -13.44 -10.75 -4.02
C SER A 129 -14.77 -11.16 -4.68
N SER A 130 -14.95 -12.44 -5.05
CA SER A 130 -16.21 -12.96 -5.62
C SER A 130 -17.36 -12.92 -4.62
N ALA A 131 -17.20 -13.54 -3.46
CA ALA A 131 -18.24 -13.54 -2.43
C ALA A 131 -18.63 -12.13 -1.94
N SER A 132 -17.64 -11.23 -1.81
CA SER A 132 -17.89 -9.81 -1.52
C SER A 132 -18.77 -9.15 -2.59
N LEU A 133 -18.51 -9.41 -3.87
CA LEU A 133 -19.36 -8.95 -4.97
C LEU A 133 -20.76 -9.58 -4.92
N GLU A 134 -20.84 -10.89 -4.73
CA GLU A 134 -22.11 -11.63 -4.71
C GLU A 134 -23.05 -11.15 -3.60
N VAL A 135 -22.51 -10.99 -2.39
CA VAL A 135 -23.27 -10.50 -1.23
C VAL A 135 -23.69 -9.05 -1.43
N ALA A 136 -22.81 -8.20 -1.98
CA ALA A 136 -23.17 -6.82 -2.29
C ALA A 136 -24.33 -6.75 -3.30
N VAL A 137 -24.26 -7.51 -4.41
CA VAL A 137 -25.34 -7.56 -5.42
C VAL A 137 -26.62 -8.11 -4.81
N GLY A 138 -26.55 -9.21 -4.05
CA GLY A 138 -27.73 -9.78 -3.41
C GLY A 138 -28.42 -8.78 -2.46
N THR A 139 -27.60 -8.04 -1.69
CA THR A 139 -28.06 -6.99 -0.78
C THR A 139 -28.65 -5.79 -1.51
N VAL A 140 -28.17 -5.44 -2.72
CA VAL A 140 -28.79 -4.39 -3.55
C VAL A 140 -30.26 -4.71 -3.83
N PHE A 141 -30.57 -5.89 -4.34
CA PHE A 141 -31.96 -6.27 -4.63
C PHE A 141 -32.79 -6.40 -3.35
N GLN A 142 -32.20 -6.96 -2.30
CA GLN A 142 -32.86 -7.09 -1.00
C GLN A 142 -33.25 -5.74 -0.39
N GLN A 143 -32.39 -4.73 -0.46
CA GLN A 143 -32.67 -3.39 0.06
C GLN A 143 -33.59 -2.58 -0.84
N LEU A 144 -33.37 -2.58 -2.17
CA LEU A 144 -34.17 -1.79 -3.10
C LEU A 144 -35.63 -2.25 -3.18
N TYR A 145 -35.86 -3.56 -3.12
CA TYR A 145 -37.18 -4.16 -3.27
C TYR A 145 -37.74 -4.77 -1.98
N HIS A 146 -37.07 -4.53 -0.85
CA HIS A 146 -37.47 -5.01 0.48
C HIS A 146 -37.78 -6.52 0.49
N LEU A 147 -36.95 -7.31 -0.19
CA LEU A 147 -37.13 -8.75 -0.26
C LEU A 147 -37.03 -9.35 1.15
N PRO A 148 -37.88 -10.33 1.53
CA PRO A 148 -37.88 -10.96 2.84
C PRO A 148 -36.74 -12.00 2.95
N LEU A 149 -35.51 -11.55 2.67
CA LEU A 149 -34.29 -12.33 2.72
C LEU A 149 -33.38 -11.77 3.81
N ASP A 150 -32.92 -12.65 4.70
CA ASP A 150 -31.88 -12.32 5.67
C ASP A 150 -30.46 -12.51 5.07
N GLY A 151 -29.44 -12.11 5.82
CA GLY A 151 -28.05 -12.20 5.36
C GLY A 151 -27.58 -13.62 5.06
N ALA A 152 -28.11 -14.64 5.75
CA ALA A 152 -27.77 -16.03 5.49
C ALA A 152 -28.39 -16.51 4.17
N GLN A 153 -29.62 -16.09 3.87
CA GLN A 153 -30.27 -16.38 2.60
C GLN A 153 -29.60 -15.66 1.43
N ILE A 154 -29.10 -14.44 1.63
CA ILE A 154 -28.26 -13.73 0.65
C ILE A 154 -26.94 -14.49 0.42
N ALA A 155 -26.31 -14.97 1.48
CA ALA A 155 -25.08 -15.76 1.36
C ALA A 155 -25.29 -17.06 0.57
N LEU A 156 -26.37 -17.80 0.88
CA LEU A 156 -26.76 -19.01 0.14
C LEU A 156 -27.03 -18.73 -1.35
N ASN A 157 -27.67 -17.60 -1.65
CA ASN A 157 -27.91 -17.19 -3.02
C ASN A 157 -26.59 -16.92 -3.77
N GLY A 158 -25.64 -16.24 -3.14
CA GLY A 158 -24.30 -16.02 -3.69
C GLY A 158 -23.57 -17.33 -3.96
N GLN A 159 -23.59 -18.24 -2.99
CA GLN A 159 -22.98 -19.57 -3.13
C GLN A 159 -23.60 -20.37 -4.29
N GLU A 160 -24.93 -20.38 -4.42
CA GLU A 160 -25.61 -21.05 -5.53
C GLU A 160 -25.23 -20.45 -6.88
N ALA A 161 -25.10 -19.12 -6.96
CA ALA A 161 -24.63 -18.44 -8.17
C ALA A 161 -23.18 -18.85 -8.52
N GLU A 162 -22.27 -18.88 -7.55
CA GLU A 162 -20.88 -19.26 -7.79
C GLU A 162 -20.79 -20.75 -8.24
N ASN A 163 -21.54 -21.64 -7.60
CA ASN A 163 -21.54 -23.08 -7.90
C ASN A 163 -22.23 -23.43 -9.22
N GLN A 164 -23.46 -22.94 -9.44
CA GLN A 164 -24.35 -23.42 -10.51
C GLN A 164 -24.36 -22.53 -11.75
N PHE A 165 -23.86 -21.28 -11.64
CA PHE A 165 -23.82 -20.35 -12.76
C PHE A 165 -22.39 -20.04 -13.21
N VAL A 166 -21.50 -19.71 -12.26
CA VAL A 166 -20.08 -19.43 -12.58
C VAL A 166 -19.28 -20.72 -12.76
N GLY A 167 -19.61 -21.77 -12.01
CA GLY A 167 -19.00 -23.10 -12.12
C GLY A 167 -17.85 -23.35 -11.14
N CYS A 168 -17.80 -22.62 -10.01
CA CYS A 168 -16.81 -22.82 -8.96
C CYS A 168 -17.47 -23.43 -7.71
N ASN A 169 -17.21 -24.71 -7.41
CA ASN A 169 -17.85 -25.48 -6.33
C ASN A 169 -17.35 -25.12 -4.92
N CYS A 170 -17.59 -23.90 -4.45
CA CYS A 170 -17.20 -23.40 -3.14
C CYS A 170 -18.14 -23.88 -1.99
N GLY A 171 -17.66 -23.81 -0.75
CA GLY A 171 -18.49 -23.91 0.45
C GLY A 171 -19.09 -22.56 0.85
N ILE A 172 -19.84 -22.51 1.97
CA ILE A 172 -20.66 -21.35 2.35
C ILE A 172 -19.89 -20.27 3.13
N MET A 173 -18.64 -20.56 3.53
CA MET A 173 -17.85 -19.71 4.44
C MET A 173 -17.76 -18.26 3.96
N ASP A 174 -17.34 -18.07 2.70
CA ASP A 174 -16.95 -16.78 2.15
C ASP A 174 -18.12 -15.80 2.10
N GLN A 175 -19.25 -16.26 1.58
CA GLN A 175 -20.47 -15.48 1.48
C GLN A 175 -21.04 -15.20 2.87
N LEU A 176 -21.01 -16.16 3.79
CA LEU A 176 -21.62 -15.99 5.11
C LEU A 176 -20.84 -15.00 5.99
N ILE A 177 -19.51 -15.03 5.99
CA ILE A 177 -18.72 -14.01 6.71
C ILE A 177 -18.84 -12.62 6.08
N SER A 178 -18.95 -12.55 4.75
CA SER A 178 -19.16 -11.27 4.07
C SER A 178 -20.52 -10.67 4.45
N ALA A 179 -21.57 -11.50 4.51
CA ALA A 179 -22.92 -11.05 4.86
C ALA A 179 -23.12 -10.75 6.36
N LEU A 180 -22.51 -11.54 7.25
CA LEU A 180 -22.80 -11.52 8.70
C LEU A 180 -21.65 -11.03 9.58
N GLY A 181 -20.52 -10.64 8.97
CA GLY A 181 -19.33 -10.16 9.66
C GLY A 181 -19.64 -9.01 10.61
N LYS A 182 -19.03 -9.04 11.80
CA LYS A 182 -19.15 -7.96 12.79
C LYS A 182 -17.80 -7.35 13.07
N LYS A 183 -17.78 -6.03 13.17
CA LYS A 183 -16.57 -5.28 13.54
C LYS A 183 -15.96 -5.82 14.83
N ASP A 184 -14.65 -5.95 14.86
CA ASP A 184 -13.87 -6.45 16.01
C ASP A 184 -14.20 -7.91 16.42
N HIS A 185 -14.79 -8.71 15.53
CA HIS A 185 -15.13 -10.12 15.79
C HIS A 185 -14.69 -11.03 14.64
N ALA A 186 -14.24 -12.24 14.98
CA ALA A 186 -14.32 -13.39 14.10
C ALA A 186 -15.73 -14.01 14.19
N LEU A 187 -16.09 -14.87 13.24
CA LEU A 187 -17.38 -15.54 13.22
C LEU A 187 -17.16 -17.04 13.18
N LEU A 188 -17.50 -17.74 14.26
CA LEU A 188 -17.57 -19.20 14.22
C LEU A 188 -18.84 -19.57 13.45
N ILE A 189 -18.68 -20.32 12.37
CA ILE A 189 -19.77 -20.75 11.50
C ILE A 189 -19.85 -22.27 11.54
N ASP A 190 -21.04 -22.78 11.82
CA ASP A 190 -21.44 -24.16 11.54
C ASP A 190 -21.96 -24.24 10.11
N CYS A 191 -21.20 -24.87 9.21
CA CYS A 191 -21.52 -24.89 7.79
C CYS A 191 -22.73 -25.78 7.46
N ARG A 192 -23.14 -26.66 8.38
CA ARG A 192 -24.35 -27.48 8.25
C ARG A 192 -25.60 -26.73 8.64
N SER A 193 -25.62 -26.18 9.86
CA SER A 193 -26.81 -25.53 10.41
C SER A 193 -26.92 -24.05 9.99
N LEU A 194 -25.85 -23.49 9.43
CA LEU A 194 -25.66 -22.05 9.20
C LEU A 194 -25.69 -21.23 10.50
N GLY A 195 -25.61 -21.89 11.66
CA GLY A 195 -25.52 -21.26 12.95
C GLY A 195 -24.21 -20.47 13.06
N THR A 196 -24.32 -19.24 13.58
CA THR A 196 -23.15 -18.36 13.74
C THR A 196 -22.98 -17.91 15.19
N LYS A 197 -21.73 -17.83 15.64
CA LYS A 197 -21.34 -17.24 16.92
C LYS A 197 -20.26 -16.19 16.67
N ALA A 198 -20.54 -14.94 17.01
CA ALA A 198 -19.52 -13.89 16.99
C ALA A 198 -18.52 -14.14 18.13
N VAL A 199 -17.22 -14.14 17.80
CA VAL A 199 -16.10 -14.35 18.72
C VAL A 199 -15.28 -13.07 18.76
N SER A 200 -15.24 -12.40 19.91
CA SER A 200 -14.54 -11.11 20.03
C SER A 200 -13.04 -11.27 19.81
N MET A 201 -12.45 -10.35 19.05
CA MET A 201 -11.00 -10.29 18.84
C MET A 201 -10.31 -9.66 20.08
N PRO A 202 -9.20 -10.24 20.57
CA PRO A 202 -8.46 -9.66 21.69
C PRO A 202 -7.90 -8.26 21.35
N LYS A 203 -7.85 -7.36 22.34
CA LYS A 203 -7.27 -6.02 22.16
C LYS A 203 -5.75 -6.10 22.00
N GLY A 204 -5.17 -5.22 21.18
CA GLY A 204 -3.73 -5.15 20.95
C GLY A 204 -3.19 -6.31 20.10
N VAL A 205 -4.07 -6.99 19.37
CA VAL A 205 -3.75 -8.09 18.46
C VAL A 205 -4.09 -7.66 17.04
N ALA A 206 -3.15 -7.87 16.14
CA ALA A 206 -3.27 -7.65 14.71
C ALA A 206 -3.59 -8.95 13.97
N VAL A 207 -4.42 -8.84 12.94
CA VAL A 207 -4.52 -9.87 11.89
C VAL A 207 -3.63 -9.44 10.75
N VAL A 208 -2.59 -10.22 10.47
CA VAL A 208 -1.58 -9.91 9.46
C VAL A 208 -1.73 -10.88 8.31
N ILE A 209 -1.92 -10.35 7.11
CA ILE A 209 -2.09 -11.12 5.89
C ILE A 209 -0.86 -10.90 5.02
N ILE A 210 -0.18 -11.98 4.64
CA ILE A 210 1.04 -11.90 3.84
C ILE A 210 0.82 -12.68 2.55
N ASN A 211 0.84 -11.97 1.42
CA ASN A 211 0.73 -12.59 0.11
C ASN A 211 2.09 -13.13 -0.34
N SER A 212 2.15 -14.40 -0.69
CA SER A 212 3.35 -15.04 -1.24
C SER A 212 3.74 -14.54 -2.62
N ASN A 213 2.81 -13.89 -3.33
CA ASN A 213 2.85 -13.56 -4.76
C ASN A 213 3.11 -14.76 -5.69
N PHE A 214 3.05 -15.97 -5.15
CA PHE A 214 3.13 -17.17 -5.93
C PHE A 214 1.78 -17.39 -6.60
N LYS A 215 1.75 -17.26 -7.94
CA LYS A 215 0.54 -17.45 -8.74
C LYS A 215 0.06 -18.89 -8.56
N ARG A 216 -1.20 -19.03 -8.16
CA ARG A 216 -1.83 -20.35 -8.04
C ARG A 216 -1.94 -20.97 -9.43
N THR A 217 -1.27 -22.09 -9.67
CA THR A 217 -1.22 -22.75 -10.98
C THR A 217 -2.32 -23.77 -11.21
N LEU A 218 -3.00 -24.26 -10.16
CA LEU A 218 -3.79 -25.52 -10.23
C LEU A 218 -5.12 -25.53 -9.44
N VAL A 219 -5.65 -24.38 -9.01
CA VAL A 219 -6.74 -24.31 -8.00
C VAL A 219 -8.00 -25.06 -8.42
N GLY A 220 -8.49 -24.88 -9.65
CA GLY A 220 -9.79 -25.41 -10.06
C GLY A 220 -9.85 -26.94 -10.06
N SER A 221 -8.84 -27.61 -10.59
CA SER A 221 -8.81 -29.08 -10.64
C SER A 221 -8.46 -29.68 -9.28
N GLU A 222 -7.44 -29.15 -8.59
CA GLU A 222 -6.97 -29.74 -7.33
C GLU A 222 -7.97 -29.57 -6.19
N TYR A 223 -8.67 -28.44 -6.14
CA TYR A 223 -9.72 -28.21 -5.15
C TYR A 223 -10.85 -29.24 -5.29
N ASN A 224 -11.32 -29.48 -6.53
CA ASN A 224 -12.34 -30.49 -6.81
C ASN A 224 -11.84 -31.90 -6.47
N THR A 225 -10.58 -32.22 -6.75
CA THR A 225 -9.97 -33.49 -6.34
C THR A 225 -9.99 -33.67 -4.81
N ARG A 226 -9.66 -32.63 -4.03
CA ARG A 226 -9.73 -32.70 -2.56
C ARG A 226 -11.14 -32.94 -2.06
N ARG A 227 -12.13 -32.30 -2.69
CA ARG A 227 -13.55 -32.51 -2.38
C ARG A 227 -13.98 -33.96 -2.65
N GLU A 228 -13.69 -34.50 -3.82
CA GLU A 228 -14.02 -35.88 -4.19
C GLU A 228 -13.36 -36.90 -3.24
N GLN A 229 -12.12 -36.64 -2.82
CA GLN A 229 -11.43 -37.47 -1.82
C GLN A 229 -12.16 -37.45 -0.47
N CYS A 230 -12.65 -36.29 -0.02
CA CYS A 230 -13.44 -36.18 1.21
C CYS A 230 -14.79 -36.92 1.08
N GLU A 231 -15.48 -36.76 -0.05
CA GLU A 231 -16.75 -37.46 -0.35
C GLU A 231 -16.56 -38.98 -0.41
N THR A 232 -15.42 -39.45 -0.93
CA THR A 232 -15.03 -40.87 -0.90
C THR A 232 -14.85 -41.37 0.53
N GLY A 233 -14.20 -40.58 1.38
CA GLY A 233 -14.09 -40.87 2.81
C GLY A 233 -15.47 -40.95 3.49
N ALA A 234 -16.35 -39.97 3.25
CA ALA A 234 -17.69 -39.96 3.82
C ALA A 234 -18.51 -41.20 3.39
N ARG A 235 -18.42 -41.59 2.11
CA ARG A 235 -19.04 -42.82 1.58
C ARG A 235 -18.52 -44.09 2.25
N PHE A 236 -17.21 -44.17 2.53
CA PHE A 236 -16.64 -45.31 3.26
C PHE A 236 -17.31 -45.49 4.63
N PHE A 237 -17.54 -44.39 5.35
CA PHE A 237 -18.23 -44.41 6.65
C PHE A 237 -19.76 -44.43 6.56
N GLN A 238 -20.33 -44.46 5.34
CA GLN A 238 -21.77 -44.37 5.08
C GLN A 238 -22.42 -43.14 5.74
N GLN A 239 -21.67 -42.02 5.78
CA GLN A 239 -22.13 -40.74 6.30
C GLN A 239 -22.34 -39.74 5.17
N PRO A 240 -23.27 -38.78 5.33
CA PRO A 240 -23.50 -37.74 4.33
C PRO A 240 -22.32 -36.77 4.23
N ALA A 241 -21.61 -36.53 5.33
CA ALA A 241 -20.42 -35.69 5.37
C ALA A 241 -19.43 -36.22 6.42
N LEU A 242 -18.16 -35.85 6.28
CA LEU A 242 -17.12 -36.21 7.25
C LEU A 242 -17.38 -35.65 8.66
N ARG A 243 -18.19 -34.59 8.77
CA ARG A 243 -18.65 -34.03 10.04
C ARG A 243 -19.28 -35.07 11.00
N ASP A 244 -19.87 -36.14 10.48
CA ASP A 244 -20.54 -37.18 11.28
C ASP A 244 -19.63 -38.34 11.71
N VAL A 245 -18.35 -38.31 11.30
CA VAL A 245 -17.37 -39.35 11.65
C VAL A 245 -16.56 -38.89 12.86
N SER A 246 -16.47 -39.73 13.90
CA SER A 246 -15.61 -39.45 15.04
C SER A 246 -14.15 -39.84 14.76
N LEU A 247 -13.19 -39.15 15.39
CA LEU A 247 -11.77 -39.52 15.29
C LEU A 247 -11.51 -40.96 15.77
N GLU A 248 -12.24 -41.42 16.79
CA GLU A 248 -12.14 -42.81 17.29
C GLU A 248 -12.59 -43.82 16.22
N ALA A 249 -13.75 -43.60 15.61
CA ALA A 249 -14.27 -44.45 14.55
C ALA A 249 -13.33 -44.48 13.34
N PHE A 250 -12.76 -43.33 12.98
CA PHE A 250 -11.76 -43.24 11.92
C PHE A 250 -10.48 -44.02 12.27
N ASN A 251 -9.90 -43.81 13.45
CA ASN A 251 -8.65 -44.44 13.85
C ASN A 251 -8.74 -45.97 13.90
N ALA A 252 -9.92 -46.53 14.22
CA ALA A 252 -10.15 -47.97 14.26
C ALA A 252 -10.00 -48.65 12.89
N VAL A 253 -10.28 -47.93 11.79
CA VAL A 253 -10.35 -48.48 10.43
C VAL A 253 -9.49 -47.70 9.43
N ALA A 254 -8.65 -46.76 9.88
CA ALA A 254 -7.87 -45.88 9.02
C ALA A 254 -6.95 -46.64 8.04
N CYS A 255 -6.49 -47.84 8.41
CA CYS A 255 -5.66 -48.70 7.56
C CYS A 255 -6.45 -49.41 6.44
N GLU A 256 -7.78 -49.41 6.49
CA GLU A 256 -8.65 -50.00 5.48
C GLU A 256 -9.02 -49.02 4.36
N LEU A 257 -8.83 -47.71 4.58
CA LEU A 257 -9.04 -46.69 3.56
C LEU A 257 -7.84 -46.60 2.61
N ASP A 258 -8.09 -46.11 1.39
CA ASP A 258 -7.01 -45.62 0.53
C ASP A 258 -6.12 -44.63 1.32
N PRO A 259 -4.78 -44.77 1.28
CA PRO A 259 -3.90 -43.97 2.11
C PRO A 259 -4.04 -42.45 1.89
N VAL A 260 -4.34 -42.00 0.67
CA VAL A 260 -4.55 -40.57 0.39
C VAL A 260 -5.87 -40.11 0.97
N VAL A 261 -6.94 -40.87 0.76
CA VAL A 261 -8.27 -40.59 1.35
C VAL A 261 -8.19 -40.56 2.87
N ALA A 262 -7.49 -41.50 3.51
CA ALA A 262 -7.31 -41.54 4.95
C ALA A 262 -6.68 -40.26 5.50
N LYS A 263 -5.68 -39.70 4.81
CA LYS A 263 -5.09 -38.41 5.18
C LYS A 263 -6.10 -37.26 5.05
N ARG A 264 -6.88 -37.20 3.96
CA ARG A 264 -7.91 -36.16 3.79
C ARG A 264 -8.98 -36.21 4.89
N VAL A 265 -9.44 -37.42 5.24
CA VAL A 265 -10.38 -37.63 6.35
C VAL A 265 -9.77 -37.13 7.66
N ARG A 266 -8.54 -37.54 7.98
CA ARG A 266 -7.86 -37.10 9.22
C ARG A 266 -7.78 -35.58 9.33
N HIS A 267 -7.43 -34.90 8.25
CA HIS A 267 -7.40 -33.43 8.23
C HIS A 267 -8.77 -32.87 8.62
N VAL A 268 -9.83 -33.22 7.90
CA VAL A 268 -11.17 -32.65 8.14
C VAL A 268 -11.67 -32.91 9.57
N LEU A 269 -11.47 -34.12 10.09
CA LEU A 269 -11.89 -34.46 11.45
C LEU A 269 -11.13 -33.68 12.53
N SER A 270 -9.80 -33.62 12.39
CA SER A 270 -8.97 -32.89 13.34
C SER A 270 -9.14 -31.37 13.24
N GLU A 271 -9.31 -30.84 12.03
CA GLU A 271 -9.51 -29.41 11.77
C GLU A 271 -10.87 -28.95 12.31
N ASN A 272 -11.94 -29.75 12.21
CA ASN A 272 -13.23 -29.43 12.82
C ASN A 272 -13.13 -29.27 14.35
N ALA A 273 -12.47 -30.22 15.02
CA ALA A 273 -12.28 -30.14 16.47
C ALA A 273 -11.44 -28.91 16.86
N ARG A 274 -10.37 -28.68 16.10
CA ARG A 274 -9.44 -27.56 16.27
C ARG A 274 -10.13 -26.20 16.09
N THR A 275 -11.04 -26.05 15.13
CA THR A 275 -11.76 -24.78 14.91
C THR A 275 -12.64 -24.40 16.10
N VAL A 276 -13.38 -25.36 16.66
CA VAL A 276 -14.23 -25.12 17.84
C VAL A 276 -13.37 -24.74 19.05
N GLU A 277 -12.23 -25.42 19.21
CA GLU A 277 -11.27 -25.09 20.27
C GLU A 277 -10.65 -23.70 20.07
N ALA A 278 -10.29 -23.35 18.82
CA ALA A 278 -9.71 -22.06 18.46
C ALA A 278 -10.68 -20.91 18.74
N ALA A 279 -11.96 -21.08 18.43
CA ALA A 279 -12.98 -20.10 18.80
C ALA A 279 -13.03 -19.87 20.33
N SER A 280 -12.90 -20.95 21.11
CA SER A 280 -12.87 -20.87 22.57
C SER A 280 -11.58 -20.22 23.11
N ALA A 281 -10.43 -20.51 22.49
CA ALA A 281 -9.14 -19.89 22.84
C ALA A 281 -9.12 -18.40 22.53
N LEU A 282 -9.62 -18.02 21.35
CA LEU A 282 -9.71 -16.63 20.90
C LEU A 282 -10.63 -15.80 21.80
N GLU A 283 -11.81 -16.35 22.16
CA GLU A 283 -12.76 -15.72 23.08
C GLU A 283 -12.15 -15.43 24.46
N LYS A 284 -11.25 -16.30 24.92
CA LYS A 284 -10.52 -16.15 26.20
C LYS A 284 -9.28 -15.27 26.10
N GLY A 285 -8.89 -14.83 24.90
CA GLY A 285 -7.65 -14.11 24.66
C GLY A 285 -6.38 -14.97 24.80
N ASP A 286 -6.50 -16.29 24.73
CA ASP A 286 -5.37 -17.22 24.83
C ASP A 286 -4.65 -17.35 23.48
N LEU A 287 -3.81 -16.36 23.18
CA LEU A 287 -3.02 -16.31 21.95
C LEU A 287 -2.00 -17.43 21.85
N GLN A 288 -1.53 -17.98 22.98
CA GLN A 288 -0.58 -19.09 22.97
C GLN A 288 -1.27 -20.36 22.47
N ARG A 289 -2.44 -20.69 23.02
CA ARG A 289 -3.21 -21.84 22.55
C ARG A 289 -3.71 -21.64 21.12
N MET A 290 -4.19 -20.45 20.78
CA MET A 290 -4.54 -20.11 19.39
C MET A 290 -3.36 -20.32 18.44
N GLY A 291 -2.15 -19.90 18.86
CA GLY A 291 -0.93 -20.07 18.08
C GLY A 291 -0.54 -21.53 17.85
N GLN A 292 -0.71 -22.38 18.87
CA GLN A 292 -0.52 -23.84 18.74
C GLN A 292 -1.53 -24.42 17.75
N LEU A 293 -2.82 -24.09 17.90
CA LEU A 293 -3.88 -24.59 17.04
C LEU A 293 -3.64 -24.18 15.58
N MET A 294 -3.30 -22.92 15.31
CA MET A 294 -2.94 -22.46 13.95
C MET A 294 -1.74 -23.22 13.38
N ALA A 295 -0.71 -23.50 14.19
CA ALA A 295 0.46 -24.25 13.75
C ALA A 295 0.12 -25.70 13.38
N GLU A 296 -0.67 -26.41 14.20
CA GLU A 296 -1.06 -27.78 13.84
C GLU A 296 -2.13 -27.83 12.71
N SER A 297 -2.91 -26.75 12.50
CA SER A 297 -3.74 -26.58 11.28
C SER A 297 -2.85 -26.47 10.05
N HIS A 298 -1.81 -25.65 10.09
CA HIS A 298 -0.86 -25.53 8.99
C HIS A 298 -0.15 -26.84 8.67
N ALA A 299 0.31 -27.56 9.69
CA ALA A 299 0.92 -28.88 9.51
C ALA A 299 -0.06 -29.87 8.89
N SER A 300 -1.32 -29.90 9.36
CA SER A 300 -2.34 -30.76 8.77
C SER A 300 -2.65 -30.40 7.31
N MET A 301 -2.73 -29.10 6.96
CA MET A 301 -2.89 -28.65 5.57
C MET A 301 -1.70 -29.04 4.67
N ARG A 302 -0.48 -29.06 5.21
CA ARG A 302 0.72 -29.46 4.46
C ARG A 302 0.84 -30.98 4.32
N ASP A 303 0.67 -31.72 5.41
CA ASP A 303 1.06 -33.12 5.51
C ASP A 303 -0.09 -34.11 5.26
N ASP A 304 -1.29 -33.78 5.77
CA ASP A 304 -2.50 -34.60 5.63
C ASP A 304 -3.38 -34.15 4.46
N PHE A 305 -3.50 -32.85 4.22
CA PHE A 305 -4.33 -32.32 3.12
C PHE A 305 -3.54 -31.97 1.87
N GLU A 306 -2.23 -31.75 1.99
CA GLU A 306 -1.29 -31.49 0.88
C GLU A 306 -1.77 -30.35 -0.04
N ILE A 307 -2.08 -29.20 0.55
CA ILE A 307 -2.55 -27.99 -0.15
C ILE A 307 -1.62 -26.78 0.02
N THR A 308 -0.50 -26.92 0.72
CA THR A 308 0.51 -25.86 0.82
C THR A 308 1.56 -25.99 -0.29
N VAL A 309 2.41 -24.98 -0.42
CA VAL A 309 3.55 -24.97 -1.35
C VAL A 309 4.79 -24.45 -0.60
N PRO A 310 6.02 -24.74 -1.07
CA PRO A 310 7.24 -24.34 -0.36
C PRO A 310 7.31 -22.83 -0.06
N GLN A 311 6.75 -22.00 -0.92
CA GLN A 311 6.63 -20.55 -0.74
C GLN A 311 5.78 -20.20 0.49
N ILE A 312 4.62 -20.83 0.62
CA ILE A 312 3.73 -20.64 1.77
C ILE A 312 4.40 -21.16 3.04
N ASP A 313 4.98 -22.36 3.01
CA ASP A 313 5.62 -22.98 4.16
C ASP A 313 6.81 -22.13 4.64
N THR A 314 7.61 -21.61 3.72
CA THR A 314 8.72 -20.70 4.03
C THR A 314 8.24 -19.43 4.74
N LEU A 315 7.11 -18.84 4.30
CA LEU A 315 6.53 -17.68 4.98
C LEU A 315 6.09 -18.03 6.39
N VAL A 316 5.40 -19.16 6.57
CA VAL A 316 4.97 -19.61 7.90
C VAL A 316 6.17 -19.82 8.81
N GLU A 317 7.25 -20.45 8.33
CA GLU A 317 8.49 -20.64 9.09
C GLU A 317 9.11 -19.31 9.53
N ILE A 318 9.25 -18.34 8.62
CA ILE A 318 9.84 -17.03 8.92
C ILE A 318 9.01 -16.32 9.99
N VAL A 319 7.70 -16.26 9.80
CA VAL A 319 6.80 -15.59 10.75
C VAL A 319 6.83 -16.31 12.10
N LYS A 320 6.74 -17.65 12.13
CA LYS A 320 6.76 -18.43 13.37
C LYS A 320 8.06 -18.25 14.13
N ALA A 321 9.20 -18.25 13.44
CA ALA A 321 10.51 -17.99 14.05
C ALA A 321 10.60 -16.59 14.67
N THR A 322 9.92 -15.61 14.06
CA THR A 322 9.93 -14.22 14.53
C THR A 322 9.04 -14.01 15.75
N ILE A 323 7.86 -14.64 15.78
CA ILE A 323 6.85 -14.41 16.85
C ILE A 323 6.98 -15.36 18.04
N GLY A 324 7.63 -16.51 17.87
CA GLY A 324 7.70 -17.56 18.88
C GLY A 324 6.30 -18.03 19.30
N ASP A 325 6.04 -18.06 20.61
CA ASP A 325 4.77 -18.49 21.19
C ASP A 325 3.77 -17.35 21.47
N LYS A 326 4.09 -16.12 21.03
CA LYS A 326 3.27 -14.94 21.27
C LYS A 326 2.10 -14.80 20.29
N GLY A 327 1.94 -15.72 19.34
CA GLY A 327 0.88 -15.70 18.34
C GLY A 327 0.88 -16.93 17.44
N GLY A 328 0.03 -16.91 16.42
CA GLY A 328 -0.14 -18.00 15.46
C GLY A 328 0.03 -17.55 14.02
N VAL A 329 0.43 -18.48 13.16
CA VAL A 329 0.52 -18.25 11.71
C VAL A 329 0.22 -19.55 10.95
N ARG A 330 -0.51 -19.44 9.85
CA ARG A 330 -0.79 -20.55 8.92
C ARG A 330 -1.10 -20.02 7.51
N MET A 331 -1.14 -20.91 6.52
CA MET A 331 -1.79 -20.65 5.24
C MET A 331 -3.27 -20.27 5.43
N THR A 332 -3.87 -19.50 4.51
CA THR A 332 -5.32 -19.24 4.49
C THR A 332 -5.89 -19.34 3.07
N GLY A 333 -7.16 -19.78 2.97
CA GLY A 333 -7.88 -19.95 1.71
C GLY A 333 -7.59 -21.29 1.03
N GLY A 334 -8.09 -21.47 -0.20
CA GLY A 334 -8.10 -22.76 -0.93
C GLY A 334 -6.75 -23.36 -1.35
N GLY A 335 -5.62 -22.87 -0.84
CA GLY A 335 -4.30 -23.47 -1.02
C GLY A 335 -3.60 -23.19 -2.36
N PHE A 336 -2.51 -23.94 -2.56
CA PHE A 336 -1.64 -23.94 -3.75
C PHE A 336 -1.01 -22.57 -4.08
N GLY A 337 -0.76 -21.77 -3.04
CA GLY A 337 -0.26 -20.39 -3.13
C GLY A 337 -1.20 -19.40 -2.44
N GLY A 338 -1.10 -18.11 -2.79
CA GLY A 338 -1.90 -17.05 -2.16
C GLY A 338 -1.28 -16.57 -0.84
N CYS A 339 -2.07 -16.49 0.22
CA CYS A 339 -1.70 -15.81 1.46
C CYS A 339 -1.48 -16.76 2.65
N ILE A 340 -0.67 -16.28 3.60
CA ILE A 340 -0.70 -16.72 4.99
C ILE A 340 -1.45 -15.68 5.84
N VAL A 341 -2.01 -16.13 6.96
CA VAL A 341 -2.58 -15.29 8.02
C VAL A 341 -1.83 -15.52 9.31
N ALA A 342 -1.51 -14.43 10.01
CA ALA A 342 -0.92 -14.46 11.34
C ALA A 342 -1.77 -13.64 12.32
N LEU A 343 -1.95 -14.17 13.52
CA LEU A 343 -2.60 -13.50 14.64
C LEU A 343 -1.55 -13.21 15.70
N ILE A 344 -1.15 -11.95 15.82
CA ILE A 344 0.05 -11.55 16.58
C ILE A 344 -0.18 -10.25 17.35
N PRO A 345 0.51 -10.04 18.48
CA PRO A 345 0.58 -8.75 19.14
C PRO A 345 0.98 -7.62 18.17
N GLU A 346 0.31 -6.47 18.26
CA GLU A 346 0.53 -5.32 17.36
C GLU A 346 1.99 -4.83 17.34
N ASP A 347 2.70 -4.96 18.47
CA ASP A 347 4.10 -4.56 18.62
C ASP A 347 5.09 -5.47 17.87
N LEU A 348 4.68 -6.70 17.52
CA LEU A 348 5.50 -7.63 16.73
C LEU A 348 5.34 -7.45 15.22
N VAL A 349 4.33 -6.71 14.75
CA VAL A 349 4.10 -6.50 13.32
C VAL A 349 5.34 -5.96 12.59
N PRO A 350 6.06 -4.93 13.09
CA PRO A 350 7.24 -4.42 12.39
C PRO A 350 8.38 -5.45 12.30
N ALA A 351 8.58 -6.26 13.35
CA ALA A 351 9.60 -7.30 13.36
C ALA A 351 9.29 -8.39 12.33
N VAL A 352 8.01 -8.80 12.21
CA VAL A 352 7.57 -9.76 11.20
C VAL A 352 7.74 -9.18 9.79
N GLN A 353 7.40 -7.90 9.57
CA GLN A 353 7.61 -7.22 8.29
C GLN A 353 9.07 -7.27 7.86
N GLN A 354 9.97 -6.91 8.77
CA GLN A 354 11.40 -6.93 8.51
C GLN A 354 11.91 -8.34 8.22
N ALA A 355 11.52 -9.33 9.04
CA ALA A 355 11.97 -10.70 8.88
C ALA A 355 11.52 -11.31 7.55
N VAL A 356 10.26 -11.09 7.16
CA VAL A 356 9.73 -11.59 5.88
C VAL A 356 10.43 -10.92 4.70
N ALA A 357 10.57 -9.58 4.70
CA ALA A 357 11.27 -8.87 3.64
C ALA A 357 12.71 -9.39 3.46
N GLN A 358 13.45 -9.59 4.56
CA GLN A 358 14.83 -10.04 4.51
C GLN A 358 14.98 -11.51 4.09
N GLN A 359 14.16 -12.40 4.67
CA GLN A 359 14.41 -13.84 4.58
C GLN A 359 13.68 -14.49 3.40
N TYR A 360 12.48 -14.01 3.06
CA TYR A 360 11.69 -14.62 1.99
C TYR A 360 12.26 -14.29 0.60
N GLU A 361 12.72 -13.05 0.40
CA GLU A 361 13.38 -12.63 -0.84
C GLU A 361 14.74 -13.32 -1.03
N ALA A 362 15.51 -13.47 0.06
CA ALA A 362 16.81 -14.15 0.01
C ALA A 362 16.70 -15.63 -0.38
N LYS A 363 15.62 -16.31 0.03
CA LYS A 363 15.37 -17.73 -0.25
C LYS A 363 14.74 -17.98 -1.62
N ASN A 364 14.01 -17.01 -2.20
CA ASN A 364 13.28 -17.16 -3.46
C ASN A 364 13.92 -16.37 -4.63
N ARG A 365 15.21 -16.59 -4.89
CA ARG A 365 16.05 -15.86 -5.87
C ARG A 365 15.56 -15.83 -7.33
N TYR A 366 14.45 -16.49 -7.69
CA TYR A 366 13.96 -16.62 -9.07
C TYR A 366 12.59 -15.99 -9.35
N GLN A 367 11.93 -15.37 -8.37
CA GLN A 367 10.69 -14.62 -8.59
C GLN A 367 10.68 -13.34 -7.73
N ARG A 368 11.30 -12.27 -8.24
CA ARG A 368 11.26 -10.94 -7.62
C ARG A 368 9.91 -10.27 -7.94
N ASN A 369 8.86 -10.64 -7.20
CA ASN A 369 7.59 -9.89 -7.16
C ASN A 369 7.39 -9.35 -5.75
N LEU A 370 7.32 -8.01 -5.62
CA LEU A 370 7.20 -7.26 -4.35
C LEU A 370 6.19 -7.89 -3.39
N LEU A 371 6.68 -8.44 -2.28
CA LEU A 371 5.87 -9.06 -1.24
C LEU A 371 4.84 -8.07 -0.66
N CYS A 372 3.55 -8.36 -0.83
CA CYS A 372 2.49 -7.54 -0.25
C CYS A 372 2.18 -8.05 1.16
N MET A 373 2.75 -7.39 2.18
CA MET A 373 2.41 -7.62 3.57
C MET A 373 1.38 -6.59 4.03
N GLN A 374 0.17 -7.06 4.29
CA GLN A 374 -0.93 -6.24 4.75
C GLN A 374 -1.16 -6.48 6.23
N THR A 375 -1.20 -5.39 7.00
CA THR A 375 -1.56 -5.45 8.42
C THR A 375 -2.97 -4.91 8.54
N VAL A 376 -3.91 -5.76 8.96
CA VAL A 376 -5.21 -5.29 9.46
C VAL A 376 -5.02 -4.99 10.94
N THR A 377 -4.38 -3.86 11.22
CA THR A 377 -4.52 -3.17 12.51
C THR A 377 -5.60 -2.13 12.36
N ARG A 378 -6.18 -1.69 13.48
CA ARG A 378 -7.13 -0.58 13.55
C ARG A 378 -6.50 0.69 12.95
N SER A 379 -6.50 0.84 11.63
CA SER A 379 -5.87 1.97 10.96
C SER A 379 -6.95 3.01 10.64
N ARG A 380 -6.78 4.21 11.19
CA ARG A 380 -7.55 5.42 10.88
C ARG A 380 -6.89 6.22 9.75
N THR A 381 -6.15 5.57 8.85
CA THR A 381 -5.55 6.25 7.70
C THR A 381 -6.66 6.48 6.71
N VAL A 382 -7.07 7.75 6.59
CA VAL A 382 -8.08 8.15 5.62
C VAL A 382 -7.37 8.31 4.28
N LEU A 383 -7.50 7.31 3.42
CA LEU A 383 -7.22 7.47 2.00
C LEU A 383 -8.37 8.28 1.39
N ASN A 384 -8.09 9.53 1.06
CA ASN A 384 -9.01 10.36 0.28
C ASN A 384 -8.49 10.37 -1.15
N GLU A 385 -9.37 10.40 -2.15
CA GLU A 385 -8.92 10.80 -3.47
C GLU A 385 -9.74 12.01 -3.92
N THR A 386 -9.16 12.89 -4.71
CA THR A 386 -9.82 14.14 -5.07
C THR A 386 -10.85 13.95 -6.19
N PRO A 387 -11.82 14.86 -6.37
CA PRO A 387 -12.77 14.79 -7.48
C PRO A 387 -12.14 15.11 -8.84
N ALA A 388 -10.98 15.76 -8.85
CA ALA A 388 -10.28 16.11 -10.08
C ALA A 388 -9.19 15.09 -10.41
N LEU A 389 -8.95 14.93 -11.71
CA LEU A 389 -8.04 13.92 -12.22
C LEU A 389 -6.62 14.49 -12.31
N ALA A 390 -5.64 13.65 -11.99
CA ALA A 390 -4.25 13.89 -12.31
C ALA A 390 -4.01 13.73 -13.83
N PRO A 391 -2.82 14.12 -14.34
CA PRO A 391 -2.51 14.03 -15.77
C PRO A 391 -2.65 12.62 -16.39
N ASP A 392 -2.60 11.55 -15.59
CA ASP A 392 -2.83 10.18 -16.06
C ASP A 392 -4.30 9.75 -16.11
N GLY A 393 -5.24 10.69 -15.88
CA GLY A 393 -6.67 10.44 -15.92
C GLY A 393 -7.25 9.76 -14.66
N GLN A 394 -6.45 9.58 -13.61
CA GLN A 394 -6.92 8.99 -12.34
C GLN A 394 -6.96 10.07 -11.22
N PRO A 395 -7.89 9.98 -10.25
CA PRO A 395 -7.92 10.87 -9.10
C PRO A 395 -6.59 10.92 -8.32
N TYR A 396 -6.20 12.07 -7.79
CA TYR A 396 -5.07 12.15 -6.84
C TYR A 396 -5.42 11.41 -5.55
N ARG A 397 -4.52 10.55 -5.03
CA ARG A 397 -4.73 9.89 -3.75
C ARG A 397 -3.91 10.55 -2.66
N LEU A 398 -4.59 10.93 -1.58
CA LEU A 398 -4.03 11.61 -0.42
C LEU A 398 -4.02 10.67 0.79
N LEU A 399 -2.90 10.68 1.50
CA LEU A 399 -2.69 9.91 2.71
C LEU A 399 -2.38 10.84 3.87
N THR A 400 -2.81 10.48 5.07
CA THR A 400 -2.51 11.24 6.29
C THR A 400 -1.85 10.36 7.33
N LEU A 401 -0.62 10.71 7.72
CA LEU A 401 0.10 10.11 8.83
C LEU A 401 -0.10 10.96 10.10
N ARG A 402 -0.19 10.30 11.26
CA ARG A 402 -0.40 10.90 12.58
C ARG A 402 0.45 10.20 13.63
N ASN A 403 1.07 10.97 14.52
CA ASN A 403 1.81 10.43 15.67
C ASN A 403 1.10 10.74 17.00
N ARG A 404 1.65 10.22 18.11
CA ARG A 404 1.12 10.46 19.46
C ARG A 404 1.35 11.89 19.96
N ALA A 405 2.34 12.60 19.41
CA ALA A 405 2.60 14.00 19.71
C ALA A 405 1.62 14.96 19.01
N GLY A 406 0.71 14.44 18.18
CA GLY A 406 -0.31 15.21 17.48
C GLY A 406 0.14 15.82 16.14
N MET A 407 1.37 15.52 15.70
CA MET A 407 1.85 15.91 14.37
C MET A 407 1.06 15.17 13.28
N VAL A 408 0.72 15.91 12.23
CA VAL A 408 -0.03 15.40 11.08
C VAL A 408 0.76 15.66 9.81
N VAL A 409 0.99 14.63 9.02
CA VAL A 409 1.67 14.72 7.72
C VAL A 409 0.72 14.29 6.62
N THR A 410 0.63 15.06 5.55
CA THR A 410 -0.17 14.70 4.36
C THR A 410 0.74 14.39 3.18
N LEU A 411 0.46 13.30 2.49
CA LEU A 411 1.21 12.81 1.33
C LEU A 411 0.26 12.62 0.15
N MET A 412 0.80 12.66 -1.06
CA MET A 412 0.09 12.40 -2.32
C MET A 412 0.83 11.37 -3.14
N ASP A 413 0.09 10.49 -3.82
CA ASP A 413 0.68 9.45 -4.67
C ASP A 413 1.33 10.00 -5.96
N TRP A 414 0.78 11.07 -6.53
CA TRP A 414 1.45 11.83 -7.59
C TRP A 414 2.73 12.47 -7.07
N GLY A 415 3.85 12.14 -7.72
CA GLY A 415 5.20 12.54 -7.31
C GLY A 415 5.67 11.98 -5.97
N ALA A 416 4.92 11.06 -5.35
CA ALA A 416 5.10 10.68 -3.94
C ALA A 416 5.32 11.93 -3.06
N THR A 417 4.45 12.92 -3.22
CA THR A 417 4.69 14.29 -2.76
C THR A 417 4.37 14.45 -1.28
N LEU A 418 5.30 15.02 -0.52
CA LEU A 418 5.11 15.48 0.86
C LEU A 418 4.37 16.82 0.86
N LEU A 419 3.04 16.75 0.97
CA LEU A 419 2.17 17.91 0.81
C LEU A 419 2.11 18.84 2.01
N SER A 420 2.20 18.33 3.25
CA SER A 420 1.97 19.12 4.46
C SER A 420 2.60 18.47 5.68
N ALA A 421 3.11 19.28 6.61
CA ALA A 421 3.54 18.86 7.93
C ALA A 421 3.03 19.86 8.99
N ARG A 422 1.98 19.47 9.71
CA ARG A 422 1.38 20.27 10.79
C ARG A 422 1.94 19.84 12.13
N ILE A 423 2.70 20.72 12.76
CA ILE A 423 3.42 20.47 14.02
C ILE A 423 2.76 21.23 15.17
N PRO A 424 2.26 20.54 16.21
CA PRO A 424 1.83 21.18 17.46
C PRO A 424 3.03 21.83 18.17
N LEU A 425 2.87 23.08 18.58
CA LEU A 425 3.85 23.82 19.38
C LEU A 425 3.51 23.73 20.87
N SER A 426 4.48 24.05 21.73
CA SER A 426 4.33 24.03 23.19
C SER A 426 3.26 24.99 23.72
N ASP A 427 2.94 26.05 22.96
CA ASP A 427 1.89 27.02 23.28
C ASP A 427 0.47 26.57 22.86
N GLY A 428 0.33 25.37 22.31
CA GLY A 428 -0.93 24.78 21.86
C GLY A 428 -1.35 25.19 20.45
N SER A 429 -0.61 26.09 19.78
CA SER A 429 -0.83 26.39 18.36
C SER A 429 -0.29 25.27 17.47
N VAL A 430 -0.65 25.29 16.19
CA VAL A 430 -0.19 24.30 15.19
C VAL A 430 0.41 25.04 14.00
N ARG A 431 1.62 24.62 13.60
CA ARG A 431 2.39 25.25 12.54
C ARG A 431 2.44 24.36 11.29
N GLU A 432 2.10 24.91 10.13
CA GLU A 432 2.35 24.25 8.84
C GLU A 432 3.78 24.55 8.41
N ALA A 433 4.71 23.61 8.55
CA ALA A 433 6.12 23.88 8.29
C ALA A 433 6.51 23.81 6.81
N LEU A 434 5.61 23.37 5.92
CA LEU A 434 5.91 23.17 4.51
C LEU A 434 5.17 24.16 3.62
N LEU A 435 5.87 24.64 2.60
CA LEU A 435 5.22 25.27 1.48
C LEU A 435 4.39 24.23 0.72
N GLY A 436 3.33 24.67 0.06
CA GLY A 436 2.46 23.80 -0.74
C GLY A 436 1.37 24.60 -1.45
N CYS A 437 0.56 23.90 -2.24
CA CYS A 437 -0.56 24.51 -2.94
C CYS A 437 -1.87 24.41 -2.15
N ALA A 438 -2.86 25.20 -2.56
CA ALA A 438 -4.20 25.17 -1.99
C ALA A 438 -4.89 23.80 -2.15
N SER A 439 -4.60 23.10 -3.24
CA SER A 439 -5.14 21.78 -3.51
C SER A 439 -4.23 20.95 -4.44
N PRO A 440 -4.36 19.61 -4.46
CA PRO A 440 -3.58 18.71 -5.33
C PRO A 440 -3.65 19.07 -6.81
N GLU A 441 -4.79 19.56 -7.27
CA GLU A 441 -5.05 19.91 -8.68
C GLU A 441 -4.20 21.07 -9.19
N ARG A 442 -3.64 21.86 -8.27
CA ARG A 442 -2.77 23.00 -8.59
C ARG A 442 -1.30 22.57 -8.72
N TYR A 443 -0.94 21.36 -8.30
CA TYR A 443 0.44 20.87 -8.40
C TYR A 443 0.95 20.67 -9.83
N PRO A 444 0.14 20.34 -10.85
CA PRO A 444 0.61 20.40 -12.24
C PRO A 444 0.96 21.81 -12.72
N GLU A 445 0.44 22.85 -12.07
CA GLU A 445 0.67 24.25 -12.44
C GLU A 445 1.87 24.88 -11.73
N GLN A 446 2.49 24.20 -10.76
CA GLN A 446 3.66 24.76 -10.07
C GLN A 446 4.89 24.78 -10.97
N THR A 447 5.70 25.82 -10.77
CA THR A 447 7.01 26.03 -11.39
C THR A 447 8.17 25.60 -10.50
N SER A 448 7.86 25.00 -9.35
CA SER A 448 8.82 24.49 -8.36
C SER A 448 8.57 23.00 -8.11
N PHE A 449 9.27 22.38 -7.16
CA PHE A 449 9.14 20.94 -6.88
C PHE A 449 8.54 20.66 -5.49
N LEU A 450 7.59 21.50 -5.03
CA LEU A 450 7.12 21.58 -3.64
C LEU A 450 6.83 20.21 -2.99
N GLY A 451 7.82 19.63 -2.29
CA GLY A 451 7.69 18.36 -1.58
C GLY A 451 7.73 17.10 -2.45
N ALA A 452 7.99 17.21 -3.75
CA ALA A 452 7.99 16.08 -4.67
C ALA A 452 9.21 15.16 -4.48
N SER A 453 9.04 13.88 -4.76
CA SER A 453 10.15 12.92 -4.87
C SER A 453 10.81 13.05 -6.25
N ILE A 454 12.11 13.29 -6.25
CA ILE A 454 12.90 13.53 -7.46
C ILE A 454 13.64 12.27 -7.88
N GLY A 455 13.65 12.00 -9.19
CA GLY A 455 14.42 10.93 -9.82
C GLY A 455 14.30 10.94 -11.34
N ARG A 456 15.15 10.23 -12.07
CA ARG A 456 16.19 9.28 -11.58
C ARG A 456 17.41 9.92 -10.93
N TYR A 457 17.64 11.20 -11.21
CA TYR A 457 18.81 11.92 -10.76
C TYR A 457 18.45 13.33 -10.27
N ALA A 458 18.65 13.58 -8.98
CA ALA A 458 18.45 14.88 -8.35
C ALA A 458 19.54 15.88 -8.75
N ASN A 459 19.16 17.16 -8.76
CA ASN A 459 19.95 18.28 -9.25
C ASN A 459 20.33 18.15 -10.74
N ARG A 460 21.37 18.88 -11.15
CA ARG A 460 21.70 19.08 -12.57
C ARG A 460 22.71 18.07 -13.10
N ILE A 461 22.57 17.73 -14.37
CA ILE A 461 23.60 17.07 -15.19
C ILE A 461 23.94 18.00 -16.36
N ALA A 462 25.22 18.36 -16.48
CA ALA A 462 25.71 19.36 -17.42
C ALA A 462 25.52 18.89 -18.87
N ASN A 463 24.99 19.78 -19.70
CA ASN A 463 24.68 19.56 -21.12
C ASN A 463 23.78 18.33 -21.38
N SER A 464 23.03 17.90 -20.37
CA SER A 464 22.16 16.72 -20.42
C SER A 464 22.88 15.50 -20.95
N ARG A 465 24.13 15.25 -20.53
CA ARG A 465 24.88 14.07 -20.97
C ARG A 465 25.89 13.64 -19.92
N PHE A 466 26.28 12.38 -19.98
CA PHE A 466 27.43 11.86 -19.24
C PHE A 466 28.15 10.79 -20.05
N THR A 467 29.38 10.49 -19.67
CA THR A 467 30.17 9.42 -20.31
C THR A 467 30.31 8.24 -19.36
N PHE A 468 29.91 7.05 -19.82
CA PHE A 468 30.06 5.81 -19.07
C PHE A 468 30.63 4.73 -19.98
N ALA A 469 31.64 4.00 -19.50
CA ALA A 469 32.33 2.95 -20.26
C ALA A 469 32.85 3.40 -21.66
N GLY A 470 33.18 4.68 -21.82
CA GLY A 470 33.64 5.25 -23.09
C GLY A 470 32.52 5.66 -24.07
N GLU A 471 31.26 5.46 -23.70
CA GLU A 471 30.10 5.89 -24.47
C GLU A 471 29.45 7.12 -23.86
N THR A 472 29.08 8.09 -24.70
CA THR A 472 28.31 9.26 -24.26
C THR A 472 26.82 8.95 -24.29
N VAL A 473 26.18 9.02 -23.14
CA VAL A 473 24.73 8.90 -22.97
C VAL A 473 24.13 10.29 -23.02
N GLN A 474 23.16 10.50 -23.91
CA GLN A 474 22.41 11.75 -24.02
C GLN A 474 21.09 11.64 -23.25
N LEU A 475 20.84 12.64 -22.40
CA LEU A 475 19.66 12.79 -21.55
C LEU A 475 18.73 13.87 -22.12
N SER A 476 17.48 13.86 -21.65
CA SER A 476 16.47 14.85 -22.03
C SER A 476 16.69 16.17 -21.26
N PRO A 477 16.91 17.31 -21.93
CA PRO A 477 17.08 18.60 -21.27
C PRO A 477 15.78 19.09 -20.63
N SER A 478 15.89 19.72 -19.46
CA SER A 478 14.76 20.33 -18.74
C SER A 478 15.07 21.75 -18.22
N GLN A 479 16.32 22.20 -18.29
CA GLN A 479 16.71 23.57 -17.95
C GLN A 479 17.80 24.05 -18.93
N GLY A 480 17.37 24.71 -20.01
CA GLY A 480 18.27 25.07 -21.10
C GLY A 480 18.87 23.82 -21.75
N GLU A 481 20.19 23.75 -21.86
CA GLU A 481 20.90 22.56 -22.36
C GLU A 481 21.15 21.50 -21.28
N ASN A 482 20.89 21.81 -20.02
CA ASN A 482 21.15 20.92 -18.88
C ASN A 482 19.89 20.12 -18.52
N GLN A 483 20.10 18.96 -17.91
CA GLN A 483 19.01 18.21 -17.31
C GLN A 483 18.95 18.57 -15.83
N LEU A 484 17.76 18.87 -15.34
CA LEU A 484 17.47 19.15 -13.93
C LEU A 484 16.46 18.11 -13.41
N HIS A 485 16.76 17.54 -12.24
CA HIS A 485 15.84 16.69 -11.46
C HIS A 485 15.25 15.51 -12.25
N GLY A 486 16.05 14.91 -13.11
CA GLY A 486 15.70 13.69 -13.85
C GLY A 486 14.99 13.91 -15.19
N GLY A 487 14.69 15.15 -15.57
CA GLY A 487 14.18 15.49 -16.90
C GLY A 487 12.79 16.12 -16.93
N PRO A 488 12.27 16.44 -18.12
CA PRO A 488 10.97 17.09 -18.27
C PRO A 488 9.79 16.25 -17.77
N GLU A 489 9.87 14.92 -17.80
CA GLU A 489 8.85 14.00 -17.26
C GLU A 489 9.43 13.15 -16.12
N GLY A 490 10.08 13.82 -15.15
CA GLY A 490 10.71 13.22 -13.98
C GLY A 490 9.73 12.54 -13.00
N PHE A 491 10.28 11.94 -11.95
CA PHE A 491 9.48 11.16 -10.99
C PHE A 491 8.46 12.00 -10.20
N ASP A 492 8.63 13.32 -10.15
CA ASP A 492 7.72 14.29 -9.58
C ASP A 492 6.41 14.45 -10.38
N LYS A 493 6.44 14.09 -11.66
CA LYS A 493 5.30 14.19 -12.60
C LYS A 493 4.65 12.85 -12.90
N ARG A 494 4.83 11.86 -12.03
CA ARG A 494 4.30 10.52 -12.25
C ARG A 494 3.58 10.02 -11.02
N ARG A 495 2.57 9.18 -11.23
CA ARG A 495 1.93 8.46 -10.14
C ARG A 495 2.85 7.39 -9.60
N TRP A 496 3.06 7.41 -8.29
CA TRP A 496 3.66 6.31 -7.57
C TRP A 496 2.55 5.39 -7.05
N GLN A 497 2.74 4.08 -7.22
CA GLN A 497 1.85 3.09 -6.65
C GLN A 497 1.99 3.06 -5.13
N ILE A 498 0.87 3.18 -4.41
CA ILE A 498 0.82 2.92 -2.96
C ILE A 498 0.92 1.40 -2.75
N VAL A 499 2.03 0.93 -2.19
CA VAL A 499 2.30 -0.50 -1.94
C VAL A 499 1.74 -0.94 -0.58
N ASN A 500 1.97 -0.12 0.45
CA ASN A 500 1.50 -0.38 1.82
C ASN A 500 1.38 0.96 2.58
N GLN A 501 0.45 1.04 3.53
CA GLN A 501 0.24 2.21 4.36
C GLN A 501 -0.36 1.86 5.72
N ASN A 502 -0.11 2.71 6.71
CA ASN A 502 -0.84 2.77 7.98
C ASN A 502 -0.76 4.19 8.56
N ASP A 503 -1.26 4.39 9.78
CA ASP A 503 -1.37 5.72 10.39
C ASP A 503 -0.02 6.42 10.62
N ARG A 504 1.10 5.71 10.44
CA ARG A 504 2.46 6.22 10.69
C ARG A 504 3.40 6.09 9.50
N GLN A 505 3.04 5.37 8.44
CA GLN A 505 3.93 5.22 7.29
C GLN A 505 3.18 4.94 5.99
N VAL A 506 3.83 5.23 4.87
CA VAL A 506 3.45 4.78 3.53
C VAL A 506 4.69 4.37 2.76
N LEU A 507 4.56 3.31 1.95
CA LEU A 507 5.54 2.90 0.95
C LEU A 507 4.95 3.14 -0.45
N PHE A 508 5.62 3.98 -1.22
CA PHE A 508 5.35 4.22 -2.63
C PHE A 508 6.33 3.43 -3.51
N ALA A 509 5.91 3.01 -4.70
CA ALA A 509 6.76 2.40 -5.72
C ALA A 509 6.51 3.01 -7.10
N LEU A 510 7.56 3.10 -7.91
CA LEU A 510 7.51 3.56 -9.30
C LEU A 510 8.51 2.77 -10.14
N THR A 511 8.12 2.47 -11.38
CA THR A 511 9.01 1.90 -12.39
C THR A 511 9.31 2.93 -13.47
N SER A 512 10.53 2.91 -13.96
CA SER A 512 10.99 3.75 -15.06
C SER A 512 11.68 2.85 -16.09
N ASP A 513 11.28 2.95 -17.35
CA ASP A 513 11.72 2.03 -18.39
C ASP A 513 13.10 2.40 -18.96
N ASP A 514 13.75 1.44 -19.62
CA ASP A 514 15.00 1.68 -20.36
C ASP A 514 14.82 2.81 -21.38
N GLY A 515 15.67 3.83 -21.30
CA GLY A 515 15.61 5.03 -22.15
C GLY A 515 14.73 6.16 -21.60
N ASP A 516 14.06 6.00 -20.46
CA ASP A 516 13.24 7.05 -19.86
C ASP A 516 14.10 8.28 -19.50
N GLN A 517 13.72 9.44 -20.03
CA GLN A 517 14.48 10.70 -19.97
C GLN A 517 15.93 10.58 -20.49
N GLY A 518 16.22 9.55 -21.29
CA GLY A 518 17.54 9.20 -21.83
C GLY A 518 18.40 8.32 -20.91
N PHE A 519 17.92 7.95 -19.72
CA PHE A 519 18.68 7.10 -18.81
C PHE A 519 18.66 5.62 -19.26
N PRO A 520 19.79 4.90 -19.16
CA PRO A 520 19.84 3.49 -19.49
C PRO A 520 19.21 2.63 -18.39
N GLY A 521 18.71 1.46 -18.79
CA GLY A 521 18.17 0.43 -17.92
C GLY A 521 16.76 0.69 -17.43
N HIS A 522 16.03 -0.39 -17.19
CA HIS A 522 14.83 -0.35 -16.38
C HIS A 522 15.22 -0.14 -14.90
N LEU A 523 14.50 0.74 -14.22
CA LEU A 523 14.70 1.08 -12.81
C LEU A 523 13.41 0.88 -12.03
N CYS A 524 13.50 0.19 -10.90
CA CYS A 524 12.44 0.14 -9.89
C CYS A 524 12.86 1.00 -8.70
N ALA A 525 12.04 1.98 -8.32
CA ALA A 525 12.25 2.84 -7.17
C ALA A 525 11.15 2.64 -6.12
N THR A 526 11.50 2.85 -4.86
CA THR A 526 10.54 3.00 -3.77
C THR A 526 10.86 4.22 -2.92
N ALA A 527 9.81 4.83 -2.36
CA ALA A 527 9.89 5.94 -1.43
C ALA A 527 9.05 5.61 -0.19
N GLN A 528 9.71 5.41 0.94
CA GLN A 528 9.05 5.13 2.22
C GLN A 528 9.04 6.39 3.09
N TYR A 529 7.84 6.85 3.45
CA TYR A 529 7.64 7.92 4.42
C TYR A 529 7.20 7.32 5.74
N ARG A 530 7.87 7.69 6.83
CA ARG A 530 7.50 7.27 8.19
C ARG A 530 7.48 8.47 9.12
N LEU A 531 6.41 8.60 9.89
CA LEU A 531 6.25 9.58 10.96
C LEU A 531 6.44 8.89 12.31
N THR A 532 7.42 9.34 13.09
CA THR A 532 7.72 8.81 14.42
C THR A 532 7.05 9.66 15.52
N ASP A 533 7.04 9.14 16.76
CA ASP A 533 6.46 9.86 17.90
C ASP A 533 7.32 11.02 18.40
N ASP A 534 8.61 11.12 18.01
CA ASP A 534 9.49 12.26 18.28
C ASP A 534 9.43 13.34 17.18
N ASN A 535 8.29 13.45 16.47
CA ASN A 535 8.05 14.41 15.38
C ASN A 535 9.09 14.35 14.25
N ARG A 536 9.51 13.14 13.88
CA ARG A 536 10.44 12.92 12.76
C ARG A 536 9.69 12.44 11.53
N ILE A 537 9.88 13.13 10.41
CA ILE A 537 9.54 12.62 9.08
C ILE A 537 10.79 11.94 8.53
N SER A 538 10.74 10.63 8.37
CA SER A 538 11.80 9.78 7.84
C SER A 538 11.43 9.38 6.42
N ILE A 539 12.29 9.71 5.45
CA ILE A 539 12.13 9.40 4.03
C ILE A 539 13.25 8.45 3.64
N THR A 540 12.90 7.25 3.21
CA THR A 540 13.86 6.26 2.69
C THR A 540 13.60 6.00 1.23
N TYR A 541 14.57 6.27 0.38
CA TYR A 541 14.55 5.88 -1.02
C TYR A 541 15.34 4.60 -1.23
N ARG A 542 14.80 3.70 -2.05
CA ARG A 542 15.53 2.54 -2.56
C ARG A 542 15.37 2.43 -4.06
N ALA A 543 16.39 1.95 -4.77
CA ALA A 543 16.26 1.63 -6.18
C ALA A 543 17.14 0.46 -6.63
N THR A 544 16.70 -0.21 -7.69
CA THR A 544 17.45 -1.25 -8.40
C THR A 544 17.37 -1.05 -9.89
N VAL A 545 18.39 -1.48 -10.63
CA VAL A 545 18.47 -1.36 -12.09
C VAL A 545 18.86 -2.68 -12.75
N ASP A 546 18.52 -2.83 -14.04
CA ASP A 546 18.93 -3.97 -14.87
C ASP A 546 20.14 -3.67 -15.79
N LYS A 547 20.52 -2.39 -15.91
CA LYS A 547 21.77 -1.91 -16.54
C LYS A 547 22.42 -0.84 -15.67
N PRO A 548 23.75 -0.64 -15.76
CA PRO A 548 24.42 0.46 -15.06
C PRO A 548 23.77 1.81 -15.38
N CYS A 549 23.35 2.55 -14.36
CA CYS A 549 22.65 3.83 -14.51
C CYS A 549 22.99 4.78 -13.35
N PRO A 550 23.19 6.09 -13.61
CA PRO A 550 23.24 7.08 -12.53
C PRO A 550 21.93 7.09 -11.74
N VAL A 551 22.00 7.05 -10.40
CA VAL A 551 20.84 7.15 -9.52
C VAL A 551 21.14 8.10 -8.35
N ASN A 552 20.29 9.10 -8.18
CA ASN A 552 20.34 10.05 -7.07
C ASN A 552 18.91 10.49 -6.76
N LEU A 553 18.30 9.94 -5.71
CA LEU A 553 16.90 10.23 -5.36
C LEU A 553 16.84 11.14 -4.14
N THR A 554 15.96 12.13 -4.16
CA THR A 554 15.76 13.06 -3.04
C THR A 554 14.32 13.53 -2.94
N ASN A 555 13.96 14.20 -1.83
CA ASN A 555 12.70 14.92 -1.71
C ASN A 555 12.95 16.42 -1.76
N HIS A 556 12.29 17.13 -2.68
CA HIS A 556 12.46 18.57 -2.85
C HIS A 556 11.45 19.37 -2.01
N VAL A 557 11.40 19.11 -0.71
CA VAL A 557 10.54 19.84 0.22
C VAL A 557 11.09 21.22 0.54
N TYR A 558 10.20 22.22 0.54
CA TYR A 558 10.50 23.57 0.96
C TYR A 558 9.91 23.81 2.35
N PHE A 559 10.75 24.25 3.27
CA PHE A 559 10.39 24.55 4.64
C PHE A 559 10.21 26.05 4.86
N ASN A 560 9.21 26.39 5.65
CA ASN A 560 9.13 27.66 6.36
C ASN A 560 8.68 27.36 7.80
N LEU A 561 9.65 27.38 8.73
CA LEU A 561 9.39 27.04 10.13
C LEU A 561 8.62 28.12 10.91
N ASP A 562 8.26 29.26 10.30
CA ASP A 562 7.35 30.22 10.89
C ASP A 562 5.88 29.91 10.53
N GLY A 563 5.65 29.11 9.49
CA GLY A 563 4.36 28.60 9.03
C GLY A 563 3.51 29.56 8.23
N ASP A 564 4.00 30.77 8.02
CA ASP A 564 3.42 31.81 7.17
C ASP A 564 4.29 31.99 5.91
N GLN A 565 3.82 32.78 4.94
CA GLN A 565 4.61 33.23 3.79
C GLN A 565 5.66 34.30 4.21
N THR A 566 6.46 34.02 5.24
CA THR A 566 7.52 34.90 5.75
C THR A 566 8.82 34.71 4.97
N ASP A 567 9.71 35.69 5.06
CA ASP A 567 11.05 35.63 4.48
C ASP A 567 11.94 34.67 5.28
N VAL A 568 12.27 33.51 4.70
CA VAL A 568 13.06 32.47 5.36
C VAL A 568 14.51 32.86 5.59
N ARG A 569 14.97 33.99 5.04
CA ARG A 569 16.33 34.48 5.33
C ARG A 569 16.46 34.93 6.78
N GLN A 570 15.34 35.16 7.49
CA GLN A 570 15.34 35.45 8.92
C GLN A 570 15.49 34.19 9.79
N HIS A 571 15.38 33.00 9.20
CA HIS A 571 15.70 31.75 9.90
C HIS A 571 17.20 31.68 10.17
N LYS A 572 17.53 30.95 11.23
CA LYS A 572 18.91 30.61 11.57
C LYS A 572 19.22 29.23 11.04
N LEU A 573 20.39 29.04 10.44
CA LEU A 573 20.82 27.79 9.83
C LEU A 573 22.21 27.40 10.33
N GLN A 574 22.42 26.10 10.50
CA GLN A 574 23.71 25.45 10.71
C GLN A 574 23.81 24.27 9.74
N ILE A 575 24.93 24.14 9.05
CA ILE A 575 25.28 22.99 8.20
C ILE A 575 26.66 22.50 8.63
N LEU A 576 26.77 21.21 8.96
CA LEU A 576 28.03 20.59 9.36
C LEU A 576 28.81 20.11 8.12
N ALA A 577 29.46 21.06 7.46
CA ALA A 577 30.26 20.86 6.25
C ALA A 577 31.46 21.82 6.26
N ASP A 578 32.63 21.35 5.80
CA ASP A 578 33.83 22.18 5.65
C ASP A 578 34.03 22.70 4.22
N GLU A 579 33.29 22.13 3.27
CA GLU A 579 33.38 22.42 1.85
C GLU A 579 32.00 22.52 1.18
N TYR A 580 31.91 23.35 0.14
CA TYR A 580 30.74 23.46 -0.72
C TYR A 580 31.16 23.42 -2.20
N LEU A 581 30.21 23.09 -3.06
CA LEU A 581 30.42 23.02 -4.51
C LEU A 581 29.91 24.31 -5.18
N PRO A 582 30.81 25.20 -5.63
CA PRO A 582 30.42 26.42 -6.34
C PRO A 582 29.85 26.12 -7.73
N VAL A 583 28.87 26.93 -8.16
CA VAL A 583 28.21 26.78 -9.46
C VAL A 583 28.29 28.05 -10.31
N ASP A 584 28.05 27.92 -11.61
CA ASP A 584 27.83 29.06 -12.52
C ASP A 584 26.38 29.57 -12.44
N GLU A 585 26.04 30.60 -13.22
CA GLU A 585 24.69 31.17 -13.28
C GLU A 585 23.60 30.20 -13.78
N TYR A 586 23.99 29.05 -14.38
CA TYR A 586 23.09 27.97 -14.78
C TYR A 586 22.98 26.88 -13.71
N GLY A 587 23.65 27.03 -12.57
CA GLY A 587 23.70 26.05 -11.51
C GLY A 587 24.63 24.86 -11.80
N ILE A 588 25.51 24.97 -12.78
CA ILE A 588 26.45 23.89 -13.13
C ILE A 588 27.78 24.07 -12.38
N PRO A 589 28.29 23.02 -11.71
CA PRO A 589 29.59 23.06 -11.09
C PRO A 589 30.71 23.06 -12.14
N ARG A 590 31.41 24.19 -12.27
CA ARG A 590 32.55 24.34 -13.21
C ARG A 590 33.91 24.26 -12.51
N GLN A 591 33.89 24.22 -11.19
CA GLN A 591 35.07 24.19 -10.32
C GLN A 591 34.89 23.07 -9.30
N GLY A 592 35.99 22.59 -8.73
CA GLY A 592 35.92 21.65 -7.61
C GLY A 592 35.41 22.31 -6.33
N LEU A 593 35.36 21.52 -5.26
CA LEU A 593 34.96 21.95 -3.92
C LEU A 593 35.81 23.15 -3.43
N LYS A 594 35.15 24.06 -2.71
CA LYS A 594 35.78 25.20 -2.01
C LYS A 594 35.56 25.07 -0.51
N SER A 595 36.55 25.46 0.27
CA SER A 595 36.38 25.57 1.71
C SER A 595 35.34 26.63 2.06
N VAL A 596 34.50 26.35 3.06
CA VAL A 596 33.56 27.33 3.62
C VAL A 596 34.25 28.38 4.48
N ALA A 597 35.46 28.10 4.99
CA ALA A 597 36.14 28.94 5.97
C ALA A 597 36.42 30.35 5.43
N ASN A 598 36.07 31.36 6.23
CA ASN A 598 36.19 32.78 5.88
C ASN A 598 35.34 33.20 4.66
N THR A 599 34.24 32.51 4.41
CA THR A 599 33.25 32.87 3.38
C THR A 599 31.87 32.96 4.00
N SER A 600 30.94 33.60 3.30
CA SER A 600 29.52 33.61 3.65
C SER A 600 28.85 32.22 3.64
N PHE A 601 29.52 31.19 3.13
CA PHE A 601 29.09 29.80 3.18
C PHE A 601 29.44 29.11 4.50
N ASP A 602 30.16 29.76 5.43
CA ASP A 602 30.48 29.16 6.73
C ASP A 602 29.23 29.10 7.63
N PHE A 603 28.50 27.98 7.52
CA PHE A 603 27.35 27.63 8.37
C PHE A 603 27.73 26.59 9.44
N ARG A 604 29.03 26.36 9.69
CA ARG A 604 29.46 25.40 10.73
C ARG A 604 29.00 25.83 12.12
N MET A 605 28.91 27.14 12.33
CA MET A 605 28.23 27.76 13.46
C MET A 605 26.85 28.29 13.03
N PRO A 606 25.81 28.18 13.88
CA PRO A 606 24.49 28.71 13.55
C PRO A 606 24.52 30.22 13.28
N LYS A 607 23.98 30.65 12.14
CA LYS A 607 23.82 32.08 11.80
C LYS A 607 22.52 32.35 11.05
N VAL A 608 22.05 33.59 11.09
CA VAL A 608 20.87 34.03 10.33
C VAL A 608 21.22 34.02 8.84
N ILE A 609 20.39 33.41 8.00
CA ILE A 609 20.67 33.26 6.57
C ILE A 609 20.90 34.64 5.90
N ALA A 610 20.19 35.67 6.33
CA ALA A 610 20.33 37.04 5.81
C ALA A 610 21.65 37.76 6.15
N SER A 611 22.45 37.29 7.12
CA SER A 611 23.54 38.10 7.69
C SER A 611 24.67 38.40 6.69
N GLU A 612 24.92 37.49 5.74
CA GLU A 612 25.97 37.59 4.73
C GLU A 612 25.42 37.27 3.33
N PHE A 613 24.14 37.55 3.12
CA PHE A 613 23.42 37.25 1.88
C PHE A 613 23.99 38.09 0.72
N LEU A 614 24.33 37.44 -0.40
CA LEU A 614 24.97 38.03 -1.59
C LEU A 614 26.36 38.65 -1.33
N ALA A 615 27.04 38.28 -0.24
CA ALA A 615 28.38 38.78 0.09
C ALA A 615 29.48 38.19 -0.82
N ASP A 616 29.35 36.93 -1.23
CA ASP A 616 30.28 36.25 -2.14
C ASP A 616 29.75 36.19 -3.58
N ASP A 617 30.65 36.18 -4.55
CA ASP A 617 30.31 36.11 -5.98
C ASP A 617 29.52 34.85 -6.34
N ASP A 618 29.82 33.73 -5.69
CA ASP A 618 29.12 32.46 -5.94
C ASP A 618 27.63 32.56 -5.53
N GLN A 619 27.28 33.33 -4.49
CA GLN A 619 25.87 33.62 -4.19
C GLN A 619 25.21 34.52 -5.23
N ARG A 620 25.94 35.54 -5.72
CA ARG A 620 25.40 36.52 -6.68
C ARG A 620 24.99 35.87 -8.00
N LYS A 621 25.73 34.86 -8.45
CA LYS A 621 25.44 34.09 -9.68
C LYS A 621 24.05 33.43 -9.64
N VAL A 622 23.61 32.99 -8.46
CA VAL A 622 22.34 32.26 -8.28
C VAL A 622 21.30 33.02 -7.47
N LYS A 623 21.54 34.31 -7.18
CA LYS A 623 20.66 35.21 -6.39
C LYS A 623 20.39 34.75 -4.94
N GLY A 624 21.33 34.05 -4.33
CA GLY A 624 21.24 33.56 -2.96
C GLY A 624 22.10 32.32 -2.75
N TYR A 625 21.62 31.39 -1.94
CA TYR A 625 22.22 30.06 -1.80
C TYR A 625 21.48 29.07 -2.70
N ASP A 626 22.21 28.38 -3.57
CA ASP A 626 21.78 27.21 -4.33
C ASP A 626 23.00 26.30 -4.56
N HIS A 627 23.56 25.77 -3.46
CA HIS A 627 24.85 25.06 -3.49
C HIS A 627 24.84 23.79 -2.64
N ALA A 628 25.56 22.77 -3.10
CA ALA A 628 25.75 21.51 -2.40
C ALA A 628 26.88 21.64 -1.38
N PHE A 629 26.63 21.23 -0.14
CA PHE A 629 27.62 21.17 0.93
C PHE A 629 28.05 19.72 1.16
N LEU A 630 29.36 19.45 1.14
CA LEU A 630 29.89 18.12 1.43
C LEU A 630 29.87 17.89 2.95
N LEU A 631 29.07 16.93 3.40
CA LEU A 631 28.75 16.75 4.81
C LEU A 631 29.87 16.04 5.58
N GLN A 632 30.13 16.53 6.80
CA GLN A 632 31.01 15.86 7.77
C GLN A 632 30.46 14.53 8.27
N THR A 633 29.17 14.23 8.01
CA THR A 633 28.53 12.97 8.42
C THR A 633 29.10 11.77 7.68
N GLN A 634 29.62 11.96 6.47
CA GLN A 634 30.19 10.89 5.62
C GLN A 634 29.24 9.67 5.50
N GLY A 635 27.93 9.94 5.37
CA GLY A 635 26.89 8.92 5.28
C GLY A 635 26.42 8.31 6.61
N ASP A 636 26.95 8.76 7.76
CA ASP A 636 26.43 8.37 9.07
C ASP A 636 25.13 9.12 9.41
N GLY A 637 23.99 8.50 9.05
CA GLY A 637 22.65 9.03 9.29
C GLY A 637 22.26 9.20 10.76
N LYS A 638 23.12 8.86 11.73
CA LYS A 638 22.88 9.15 13.16
C LYS A 638 23.43 10.51 13.58
N LYS A 639 24.34 11.09 12.80
CA LYS A 639 24.90 12.42 13.06
C LYS A 639 24.03 13.48 12.41
N PRO A 640 23.78 14.62 13.07
CA PRO A 640 23.06 15.72 12.45
C PRO A 640 23.87 16.28 11.28
N ALA A 641 23.23 16.46 10.13
CA ALA A 641 23.81 17.12 8.96
C ALA A 641 23.58 18.64 9.02
N ALA A 642 22.38 19.06 9.44
CA ALA A 642 22.01 20.46 9.53
C ALA A 642 20.99 20.72 10.64
N ARG A 643 20.83 21.99 11.00
CA ARG A 643 19.80 22.48 11.92
C ARG A 643 19.25 23.80 11.40
N LEU A 644 17.93 23.94 11.41
CA LEU A 644 17.20 25.14 11.01
C LEU A 644 16.32 25.58 12.18
N TRP A 645 16.27 26.88 12.47
CA TRP A 645 15.39 27.44 13.50
C TRP A 645 14.48 28.49 12.88
N SER A 646 13.22 28.49 13.31
CA SER A 646 12.25 29.55 13.04
C SER A 646 12.77 30.90 13.53
N GLN A 647 12.32 32.00 12.91
CA GLN A 647 12.74 33.35 13.30
C GLN A 647 12.36 33.65 14.75
N ASP A 648 11.16 33.22 15.15
CA ASP A 648 10.65 33.41 16.51
C ASP A 648 11.24 32.45 17.55
N GLY A 649 12.09 31.50 17.13
CA GLY A 649 12.72 30.52 18.00
C GLY A 649 11.80 29.47 18.60
N LYS A 650 10.53 29.38 18.18
CA LYS A 650 9.55 28.41 18.71
C LYS A 650 9.65 27.03 18.09
N LEU A 651 10.29 26.90 16.92
CA LEU A 651 10.41 25.62 16.21
C LEU A 651 11.82 25.45 15.66
N GLN A 652 12.41 24.29 15.92
CA GLN A 652 13.65 23.84 15.28
C GLN A 652 13.40 22.60 14.44
N MET A 653 14.11 22.50 13.31
CA MET A 653 14.22 21.29 12.53
C MET A 653 15.68 20.79 12.53
N MET A 654 15.88 19.52 12.86
CA MET A 654 17.16 18.84 12.68
C MET A 654 17.11 17.93 11.44
N VAL A 655 18.17 17.95 10.64
CA VAL A 655 18.31 17.12 9.45
C VAL A 655 19.35 16.04 9.71
N TYR A 656 18.99 14.79 9.42
CA TYR A 656 19.89 13.63 9.42
C TYR A 656 19.84 12.99 8.03
N THR A 657 20.98 12.54 7.49
CA THR A 657 20.96 11.86 6.21
C THR A 657 22.16 10.92 6.02
N THR A 658 21.96 9.88 5.22
CA THR A 658 23.04 9.01 4.71
C THR A 658 23.62 9.51 3.38
N ALA A 659 23.06 10.56 2.78
CA ALA A 659 23.63 11.17 1.59
C ALA A 659 24.96 11.88 1.92
N PRO A 660 25.90 11.94 0.97
CA PRO A 660 27.19 12.59 1.18
C PRO A 660 27.08 14.12 1.18
N ALA A 661 26.09 14.70 0.49
CA ALA A 661 25.92 16.13 0.37
C ALA A 661 24.51 16.59 0.75
N LEU A 662 24.40 17.88 1.07
CA LEU A 662 23.15 18.58 1.30
C LEU A 662 23.11 19.83 0.42
N GLN A 663 22.17 19.88 -0.52
CA GLN A 663 21.86 21.10 -1.27
C GLN A 663 21.12 22.06 -0.36
N PHE A 664 21.67 23.26 -0.19
CA PHE A 664 20.98 24.36 0.46
C PHE A 664 20.50 25.34 -0.61
N TYR A 665 19.18 25.37 -0.81
CA TYR A 665 18.51 26.32 -1.68
C TYR A 665 17.66 27.29 -0.87
N SER A 666 17.95 28.59 -0.95
CA SER A 666 17.25 29.63 -0.21
C SER A 666 15.99 30.17 -0.90
N GLY A 667 15.45 29.47 -1.91
CA GLY A 667 14.20 29.86 -2.57
C GLY A 667 14.34 31.05 -3.52
N ASN A 668 15.47 31.15 -4.23
CA ASN A 668 15.89 32.32 -5.01
C ASN A 668 15.00 32.66 -6.22
N TYR A 669 14.17 31.71 -6.64
CA TYR A 669 13.27 31.78 -7.81
C TYR A 669 11.87 31.24 -7.47
N LEU A 670 11.37 31.53 -6.26
CA LEU A 670 10.03 31.11 -5.83
C LEU A 670 8.94 32.10 -6.26
N ALA A 671 9.31 33.32 -6.66
CA ALA A 671 8.36 34.35 -7.05
C ALA A 671 7.40 33.86 -8.16
N GLY A 672 6.10 33.89 -7.86
CA GLY A 672 5.04 33.48 -8.77
C GLY A 672 4.59 32.03 -8.63
N THR A 673 5.27 31.20 -7.84
CA THR A 673 4.84 29.82 -7.58
C THR A 673 3.50 29.81 -6.84
N PRO A 674 2.49 29.05 -7.30
CA PRO A 674 1.20 28.95 -6.61
C PRO A 674 1.35 28.50 -5.15
N ALA A 675 0.59 29.13 -4.25
CA ALA A 675 0.64 28.84 -2.81
C ALA A 675 -0.67 28.27 -2.26
N ARG A 676 -0.71 28.02 -0.95
CA ARG A 676 -1.95 27.67 -0.22
C ARG A 676 -2.92 28.84 -0.11
N GLY A 677 -2.36 30.04 0.06
CA GLY A 677 -3.11 31.29 0.18
C GLY A 677 -3.50 31.86 -1.18
N PRO A 678 -4.22 33.00 -1.19
CA PRO A 678 -4.63 33.68 -2.41
C PRO A 678 -3.45 34.29 -3.19
N GLU A 679 -2.37 34.64 -2.50
CA GLU A 679 -1.18 35.23 -3.12
C GLU A 679 -0.11 34.15 -3.41
N PRO A 680 0.53 34.18 -4.59
CA PRO A 680 1.63 33.28 -4.90
C PRO A 680 2.82 33.53 -3.97
N TYR A 681 3.73 32.57 -3.91
CA TYR A 681 4.98 32.74 -3.17
C TYR A 681 5.83 33.87 -3.79
N ALA A 682 6.56 34.58 -2.92
CA ALA A 682 7.66 35.47 -3.28
C ALA A 682 9.00 34.74 -3.14
N ASP A 683 10.05 35.32 -3.73
CA ASP A 683 11.40 34.83 -3.51
C ASP A 683 11.74 34.77 -2.02
N TRP A 684 12.49 33.74 -1.65
CA TRP A 684 12.96 33.50 -0.28
C TRP A 684 11.87 33.26 0.75
N GLN A 685 10.69 32.76 0.35
CA GLN A 685 9.65 32.32 1.31
C GLN A 685 9.74 30.85 1.72
N GLY A 686 10.68 30.09 1.15
CA GLY A 686 10.93 28.70 1.50
C GLY A 686 12.39 28.32 1.32
N VAL A 687 12.90 27.46 2.20
CA VAL A 687 14.24 26.86 2.09
C VAL A 687 14.13 25.37 1.82
N ALA A 688 14.91 24.86 0.86
CA ALA A 688 15.09 23.42 0.67
C ALA A 688 16.45 22.99 1.22
N LEU A 689 16.43 21.86 1.94
CA LEU A 689 17.61 21.16 2.45
C LEU A 689 17.55 19.72 1.91
N GLU A 690 18.07 19.55 0.70
CA GLU A 690 17.92 18.31 -0.08
C GLU A 690 19.16 17.45 0.10
N SER A 691 18.96 16.23 0.60
CA SER A 691 20.02 15.24 0.74
C SER A 691 20.30 14.59 -0.61
N GLU A 692 21.53 14.65 -1.10
CA GLU A 692 21.85 14.12 -2.43
C GLU A 692 23.34 13.81 -2.62
N LEU A 693 23.69 13.25 -3.77
CA LEU A 693 25.04 13.29 -4.31
C LEU A 693 25.37 14.70 -4.82
N LEU A 694 26.65 15.02 -4.94
CA LEU A 694 27.12 16.25 -5.56
C LEU A 694 26.56 16.37 -7.00
N PRO A 695 25.95 17.53 -7.36
CA PRO A 695 25.37 17.77 -8.68
C PRO A 695 26.35 17.53 -9.81
N ASP A 696 25.91 16.97 -10.94
CA ASP A 696 26.73 16.64 -12.10
C ASP A 696 27.82 15.57 -11.88
N SER A 697 27.76 14.83 -10.78
CA SER A 697 28.77 13.79 -10.52
C SER A 697 28.87 12.62 -11.49
N PRO A 698 27.91 12.30 -12.39
CA PRO A 698 28.16 11.37 -13.49
C PRO A 698 29.29 11.85 -14.43
N ASN A 699 29.55 13.17 -14.47
CA ASN A 699 30.65 13.78 -15.20
C ASN A 699 31.89 14.04 -14.33
N HIS A 700 31.79 13.81 -13.03
CA HIS A 700 32.85 14.07 -12.04
C HIS A 700 33.07 12.89 -11.09
N PRO A 701 33.47 11.70 -11.61
CA PRO A 701 33.72 10.53 -10.78
C PRO A 701 34.92 10.69 -9.82
N GLU A 702 35.73 11.74 -9.99
CA GLU A 702 36.88 12.05 -9.13
C GLU A 702 36.52 12.73 -7.81
N TRP A 703 35.28 13.21 -7.65
CA TRP A 703 34.88 13.92 -6.43
C TRP A 703 34.73 12.98 -5.22
N PRO A 704 34.95 13.50 -4.00
CA PRO A 704 35.04 12.69 -2.78
C PRO A 704 33.67 12.23 -2.26
N GLN A 705 33.01 11.35 -3.00
CA GLN A 705 31.71 10.77 -2.65
C GLN A 705 31.56 9.35 -3.20
N PRO A 706 30.51 8.60 -2.80
CA PRO A 706 30.20 7.31 -3.41
C PRO A 706 29.92 7.42 -4.91
N ASP A 707 30.21 6.34 -5.64
CA ASP A 707 29.88 6.22 -7.05
C ASP A 707 28.37 6.39 -7.27
N CYS A 708 27.99 7.25 -8.21
CA CYS A 708 26.60 7.52 -8.55
C CYS A 708 26.01 6.47 -9.50
N ILE A 709 26.86 5.65 -10.15
CA ILE A 709 26.42 4.60 -11.07
C ILE A 709 26.00 3.37 -10.27
N LEU A 710 24.69 3.13 -10.21
CA LEU A 710 24.12 1.90 -9.66
C LEU A 710 24.25 0.77 -10.68
N ARG A 711 24.73 -0.42 -10.27
CA ARG A 711 24.90 -1.59 -11.16
C ARG A 711 23.87 -2.69 -10.89
N PRO A 712 23.63 -3.58 -11.87
CA PRO A 712 22.75 -4.73 -11.67
C PRO A 712 23.20 -5.62 -10.51
N GLY A 713 22.27 -5.93 -9.60
CA GLY A 713 22.55 -6.70 -8.39
C GLY A 713 22.91 -5.85 -7.16
N GLU A 714 23.19 -4.56 -7.34
CA GLU A 714 23.31 -3.58 -6.26
C GLU A 714 21.94 -2.96 -5.92
N GLU A 715 21.86 -2.32 -4.76
CA GLU A 715 20.69 -1.56 -4.32
C GLU A 715 21.15 -0.16 -3.92
N TYR A 716 20.53 0.86 -4.51
CA TYR A 716 20.63 2.23 -4.00
C TYR A 716 19.78 2.34 -2.75
N ALA A 717 20.31 2.93 -1.68
CA ALA A 717 19.56 3.22 -0.47
C ALA A 717 19.98 4.58 0.10
N SER A 718 19.01 5.45 0.33
CA SER A 718 19.22 6.76 0.95
C SER A 718 18.16 7.01 2.03
N LEU A 719 18.58 7.51 3.19
CA LEU A 719 17.72 7.90 4.29
C LEU A 719 17.91 9.39 4.56
N THR A 720 16.80 10.11 4.71
CA THR A 720 16.78 11.48 5.20
C THR A 720 15.69 11.66 6.23
N GLU A 721 16.02 12.32 7.33
CA GLU A 721 15.10 12.53 8.43
C GLU A 721 15.06 14.00 8.85
N TYR A 722 13.83 14.54 8.89
CA TYR A 722 13.53 15.87 9.39
C TYR A 722 12.85 15.75 10.75
N GLN A 723 13.57 16.05 11.82
CA GLN A 723 13.05 16.02 13.19
C GLN A 723 12.64 17.41 13.65
N PHE A 724 11.38 17.60 14.01
CA PHE A 724 10.84 18.87 14.48
C PHE A 724 10.79 18.94 16.01
N ILE A 725 11.41 19.96 16.57
CA ILE A 725 11.53 20.19 18.02
C ILE A 725 10.81 21.51 18.34
N PRO A 726 9.58 21.46 18.88
CA PRO A 726 8.91 22.65 19.40
C PRO A 726 9.53 23.05 20.75
N PHE A 727 9.64 24.36 20.99
CA PHE A 727 10.11 24.93 22.26
C PHE A 727 8.97 25.51 23.08
#